data_AF-A0A2V9R3B9-F1
#
_entry.id   AF-A0A2V9R3B9-F1
#
_cell.length_a   1.000
_cell.length_b   1.000
_cell.length_c   1.000
_cell.angle_alpha   90.00
_cell.angle_beta   90.00
_cell.angle_gamma   90.00
#
_symmetry.space_group_name_H-M   'P 1'
#
loop_
_entity.id
_entity.type
_entity.pdbx_description
1 polymer ?
#
loop_
_entity_poly.entity_id
_entity_poly.type
_entity_poly.pdbx_seq_one_letter_code
_entity_poly.pdbx_strand_id
1 'polypeptide(L)'
;MEKHFVKVRIIIQARLTSSRLPGKALLPVAGYPSAILAALRGSNKKHSIIFATSDDPSDDRLVEEACHHKLHVFRGPLHDVIARYFWAAADLADESIVVRLTADNVLPDGSFVNELVSTLMESQAEYVGVDALRAGIPYGVSAEAFTAAILRKAHRSAVSQADREHVGLWMKRNCRIANLRPKISSGEYFGHLRSTIDTEDDYQRVIRLFEGTVNPLQVGWLELARKLARLPYGPLVPSRELSGTLHSELTLGTAQLGMNYGRVNDSGKPTRPEGVGIVRKALVSGVSTFDTARAYQESESVLGEALQSAGQTHRVVTKVDLASLTKAASKDEVRIRVDESIALSRQALRTDKLNTVLLHVWAYRRLWSGAVFHRLLEQCEAGSVKVIGASVYDPQEALDALHDERVKHLQLPINVLDRRWKNAGVDEAIRDRPDVTVHARSAFLQGILVHPSERWPAVSGFDAENCVRTLCSLANDFGRTGVADLCIAYLRSLPWITSVVIGCETISQLEQNTALFLRPRLTIEQSKKLESVLPTAPEEFVSGATGHLGRVMAQGLASAGAHVLVNGRNSHSVAEQVSELRGSGFEASPACFDITDRGAVSAFLERISRERGRLDVVVNNASTGRTGKFEEINSSDFEQLFRINVIASFHIITAALPLLRESVKMTGGASVVNISSMYGSVSPDPSIYGRSGANSPASYGCAKAALIQFTRYAACHLAPDRIRVNSISPGPFPSQDYLDKDPEFRRQLERKTPLGRLGSATELQGPLLFLASDASSYVTGINLPVDGGWTAW
;
A
#
# COMPACT_ATOMS: atom_id res chain seq x y z
N MET A 1 -41.14 -29.24 -47.42
CA MET A 1 -40.60 -29.08 -46.05
C MET A 1 -40.45 -27.60 -45.78
N GLU A 2 -41.44 -26.98 -45.15
CA GLU A 2 -41.31 -25.62 -44.61
C GLU A 2 -40.17 -25.64 -43.59
N LYS A 3 -39.12 -24.84 -43.81
CA LYS A 3 -38.12 -24.59 -42.77
C LYS A 3 -38.87 -23.92 -41.62
N HIS A 4 -39.03 -24.61 -40.49
CA HIS A 4 -39.48 -24.02 -39.23
C HIS A 4 -38.50 -22.88 -38.89
N PHE A 5 -38.88 -21.64 -39.18
CA PHE A 5 -38.05 -20.49 -38.84
C PHE A 5 -38.15 -20.25 -37.34
N VAL A 6 -37.09 -20.58 -36.61
CA VAL A 6 -36.98 -20.30 -35.18
C VAL A 6 -37.11 -18.80 -34.98
N LYS A 7 -38.15 -18.36 -34.26
CA LYS A 7 -38.40 -16.94 -33.99
C LYS A 7 -37.36 -16.42 -32.99
N VAL A 8 -36.75 -15.28 -33.30
CA VAL A 8 -35.79 -14.60 -32.42
C VAL A 8 -36.41 -13.30 -31.91
N ARG A 9 -36.30 -13.09 -30.59
CA ARG A 9 -36.68 -11.84 -29.95
C ARG A 9 -35.56 -11.29 -29.09
N ILE A 10 -35.23 -10.04 -29.33
CA ILE A 10 -34.34 -9.24 -28.49
C ILE A 10 -35.17 -8.61 -27.37
N ILE A 11 -34.73 -8.74 -26.13
CA ILE A 11 -35.27 -8.02 -24.99
C ILE A 11 -34.14 -7.19 -24.41
N ILE A 12 -34.25 -5.86 -24.55
CA ILE A 12 -33.30 -4.93 -23.97
C ILE A 12 -33.77 -4.51 -22.57
N GLN A 13 -32.92 -4.70 -21.59
CA GLN A 13 -33.17 -4.31 -20.20
C GLN A 13 -32.68 -2.89 -19.96
N ALA A 14 -33.58 -1.99 -19.54
CA ALA A 14 -33.27 -0.62 -19.16
C ALA A 14 -33.83 -0.27 -17.76
N ARG A 15 -33.13 0.61 -17.04
CA ARG A 15 -33.57 1.28 -15.80
C ARG A 15 -32.74 2.55 -15.55
N LEU A 16 -33.29 3.55 -14.88
CA LEU A 16 -32.57 4.78 -14.51
C LEU A 16 -31.78 4.66 -13.20
N THR A 17 -32.15 3.72 -12.33
CA THR A 17 -31.57 3.50 -10.98
C THR A 17 -30.20 2.80 -10.97
N SER A 18 -29.31 3.20 -11.88
CA SER A 18 -27.93 2.71 -11.95
C SER A 18 -27.09 3.23 -10.76
N SER A 19 -26.43 2.33 -10.03
CA SER A 19 -25.53 2.67 -8.92
C SER A 19 -24.15 3.17 -9.37
N ARG A 20 -23.73 2.88 -10.61
CA ARG A 20 -22.40 3.23 -11.14
C ARG A 20 -22.37 4.65 -11.74
N LEU A 21 -23.34 4.92 -12.60
CA LEU A 21 -23.60 6.22 -13.21
C LEU A 21 -25.11 6.42 -13.28
N PRO A 22 -25.71 7.21 -12.37
CA PRO A 22 -27.15 7.47 -12.35
C PRO A 22 -27.63 8.05 -13.69
N GLY A 23 -28.80 7.62 -14.17
CA GLY A 23 -29.40 8.15 -15.40
C GLY A 23 -28.68 7.76 -16.71
N LYS A 24 -27.65 6.91 -16.67
CA LYS A 24 -26.82 6.56 -17.84
C LYS A 24 -27.59 6.09 -19.09
N ALA A 25 -28.73 5.45 -18.89
CA ALA A 25 -29.61 4.96 -19.96
C ALA A 25 -30.22 6.10 -20.82
N LEU A 26 -30.21 7.33 -20.31
CA LEU A 26 -30.68 8.53 -21.01
C LEU A 26 -29.55 9.44 -21.51
N LEU A 27 -28.28 9.13 -21.21
CA LEU A 27 -27.16 9.95 -21.68
C LEU A 27 -27.12 9.95 -23.23
N PRO A 28 -26.98 11.12 -23.87
CA PRO A 28 -27.01 11.21 -25.31
C PRO A 28 -25.73 10.65 -25.92
N VAL A 29 -25.86 9.71 -26.86
CA VAL A 29 -24.80 9.13 -27.66
C VAL A 29 -25.23 9.17 -29.13
N ALA A 30 -24.45 9.83 -29.97
CA ALA A 30 -24.72 9.95 -31.41
C ALA A 30 -26.14 10.46 -31.76
N GLY A 31 -26.69 11.37 -30.94
CA GLY A 31 -28.02 11.95 -31.13
C GLY A 31 -29.19 11.12 -30.58
N TYR A 32 -28.93 10.02 -29.89
CA TYR A 32 -29.94 9.16 -29.27
C TYR A 32 -29.64 8.98 -27.78
N PRO A 33 -30.65 8.79 -26.92
CA PRO A 33 -30.41 8.28 -25.58
C PRO A 33 -29.77 6.89 -25.65
N SER A 34 -28.78 6.61 -24.81
CA SER A 34 -27.93 5.41 -24.92
C SER A 34 -28.71 4.10 -24.98
N ALA A 35 -29.78 3.98 -24.19
CA ALA A 35 -30.66 2.81 -24.19
C ALA A 35 -31.39 2.61 -25.53
N ILE A 36 -31.81 3.71 -26.16
CA ILE A 36 -32.48 3.71 -27.46
C ILE A 36 -31.48 3.33 -28.56
N LEU A 37 -30.28 3.90 -28.52
CA LEU A 37 -29.23 3.57 -29.47
C LEU A 37 -28.89 2.06 -29.42
N ALA A 38 -28.72 1.51 -28.22
CA ALA A 38 -28.46 0.09 -28.02
C ALA A 38 -29.59 -0.79 -28.58
N ALA A 39 -30.87 -0.41 -28.34
CA ALA A 39 -32.04 -1.12 -28.86
C ALA A 39 -32.09 -1.11 -30.39
N LEU A 40 -31.93 0.07 -31.01
CA LEU A 40 -32.01 0.23 -32.46
C LEU A 40 -30.84 -0.46 -33.17
N ARG A 41 -29.62 -0.41 -32.61
CA ARG A 41 -28.46 -1.12 -33.16
C ARG A 41 -28.64 -2.64 -33.08
N GLY A 42 -29.03 -3.16 -31.92
CA GLY A 42 -29.26 -4.60 -31.74
C GLY A 42 -30.32 -5.17 -32.68
N SER A 43 -31.33 -4.37 -33.03
CA SER A 43 -32.44 -4.78 -33.91
C SER A 43 -32.23 -4.46 -35.39
N ASN A 44 -31.08 -3.93 -35.80
CA ASN A 44 -30.83 -3.45 -37.17
C ASN A 44 -30.82 -4.55 -38.27
N LYS A 45 -30.88 -5.83 -37.88
CA LYS A 45 -31.06 -7.01 -38.77
C LYS A 45 -32.48 -7.60 -38.74
N LYS A 46 -33.48 -6.79 -38.36
CA LYS A 46 -34.93 -7.12 -38.39
C LYS A 46 -35.39 -8.19 -37.39
N HIS A 47 -34.66 -8.38 -36.29
CA HIS A 47 -35.17 -9.16 -35.16
C HIS A 47 -36.26 -8.39 -34.43
N SER A 48 -37.28 -9.10 -33.92
CA SER A 48 -38.27 -8.46 -33.04
C SER A 48 -37.60 -7.95 -31.77
N ILE A 49 -37.97 -6.76 -31.30
CA ILE A 49 -37.38 -6.16 -30.10
C ILE A 49 -38.47 -5.72 -29.12
N ILE A 50 -38.22 -5.98 -27.83
CA ILE A 50 -39.00 -5.45 -26.71
C ILE A 50 -38.06 -4.66 -25.81
N PHE A 51 -38.48 -3.44 -25.50
CA PHE A 51 -37.84 -2.57 -24.53
C PHE A 51 -38.44 -2.84 -23.15
N ALA A 52 -37.73 -3.60 -22.32
CA ALA A 52 -38.19 -4.01 -21.01
C ALA A 52 -37.65 -3.08 -19.92
N THR A 53 -38.55 -2.41 -19.20
CA THR A 53 -38.25 -1.47 -18.10
C THR A 53 -39.11 -1.73 -16.87
N SER A 54 -38.85 -1.09 -15.74
CA SER A 54 -39.63 -1.36 -14.53
C SER A 54 -40.99 -0.63 -14.53
N ASP A 55 -41.89 -1.10 -13.68
CA ASP A 55 -43.13 -0.41 -13.30
C ASP A 55 -42.89 0.73 -12.30
N ASP A 56 -41.64 0.99 -11.88
CA ASP A 56 -41.28 2.11 -11.02
C ASP A 56 -41.43 3.44 -11.78
N PRO A 57 -42.04 4.48 -11.17
CA PRO A 57 -42.20 5.80 -11.80
C PRO A 57 -40.90 6.47 -12.23
N SER A 58 -39.77 6.14 -11.60
CA SER A 58 -38.46 6.67 -12.02
C SER A 58 -38.09 6.26 -13.45
N ASP A 59 -38.66 5.19 -14.00
CA ASP A 59 -38.41 4.74 -15.37
C ASP A 59 -39.39 5.32 -16.40
N ASP A 60 -40.35 6.17 -16.02
CA ASP A 60 -41.37 6.72 -16.94
C ASP A 60 -40.74 7.47 -18.12
N ARG A 61 -39.66 8.23 -17.89
CA ARG A 61 -38.95 8.95 -18.95
C ARG A 61 -38.32 8.02 -19.99
N LEU A 62 -37.92 6.80 -19.61
CA LEU A 62 -37.43 5.79 -20.55
C LEU A 62 -38.57 5.27 -21.44
N VAL A 63 -39.78 5.13 -20.88
CA VAL A 63 -40.97 4.69 -21.62
C VAL A 63 -41.35 5.74 -22.67
N GLU A 64 -41.40 7.01 -22.28
CA GLU A 64 -41.68 8.13 -23.19
C GLU A 64 -40.73 8.12 -24.39
N GLU A 65 -39.43 8.00 -24.11
CA GLU A 65 -38.41 7.99 -25.15
C GLU A 65 -38.51 6.74 -26.04
N ALA A 66 -38.68 5.55 -25.45
CA ALA A 66 -38.85 4.32 -26.22
C ALA A 66 -40.08 4.38 -27.15
N CYS A 67 -41.20 4.92 -26.67
CA CYS A 67 -42.40 5.17 -27.46
C CYS A 67 -42.15 6.20 -28.58
N HIS A 68 -41.43 7.28 -28.30
CA HIS A 68 -41.05 8.30 -29.29
C HIS A 68 -40.28 7.68 -30.47
N HIS A 69 -39.41 6.70 -30.19
CA HIS A 69 -38.65 5.94 -31.20
C HIS A 69 -39.35 4.68 -31.70
N LYS A 70 -40.67 4.54 -31.44
CA LYS A 70 -41.52 3.42 -31.92
C LYS A 70 -41.06 2.03 -31.47
N LEU A 71 -40.39 1.93 -30.31
CA LEU A 71 -40.04 0.65 -29.70
C LEU A 71 -41.23 0.10 -28.90
N HIS A 72 -41.44 -1.21 -28.96
CA HIS A 72 -42.47 -1.85 -28.15
C HIS A 72 -41.99 -1.98 -26.71
N VAL A 73 -42.72 -1.38 -25.77
CA VAL A 73 -42.32 -1.32 -24.35
C VAL A 73 -43.09 -2.37 -23.54
N PHE A 74 -42.37 -3.06 -22.65
CA PHE A 74 -42.96 -3.90 -21.62
C PHE A 74 -42.51 -3.43 -20.23
N ARG A 75 -43.46 -3.23 -19.31
CA ARG A 75 -43.18 -2.88 -17.90
C ARG A 75 -43.46 -4.06 -16.99
N GLY A 76 -42.64 -4.22 -15.96
CA GLY A 76 -42.84 -5.24 -14.93
C GLY A 76 -42.01 -4.98 -13.68
N PRO A 77 -42.02 -5.90 -12.70
CA PRO A 77 -41.51 -5.61 -11.35
C PRO A 77 -40.05 -5.15 -11.33
N LEU A 78 -39.75 -4.09 -10.58
CA LEU A 78 -38.39 -3.53 -10.44
C LEU A 78 -37.34 -4.58 -10.03
N HIS A 79 -37.67 -5.44 -9.06
CA HIS A 79 -36.76 -6.43 -8.46
C HIS A 79 -36.93 -7.88 -8.98
N ASP A 80 -37.85 -8.13 -9.92
CA ASP A 80 -38.00 -9.45 -10.56
C ASP A 80 -37.83 -9.33 -12.09
N VAL A 81 -36.56 -9.30 -12.50
CA VAL A 81 -36.16 -9.20 -13.91
C VAL A 81 -36.52 -10.48 -14.66
N ILE A 82 -36.44 -11.66 -14.00
CA ILE A 82 -36.87 -12.92 -14.62
C ILE A 82 -38.35 -12.87 -14.99
N ALA A 83 -39.22 -12.44 -14.07
CA ALA A 83 -40.65 -12.29 -14.34
C ALA A 83 -40.90 -11.32 -15.50
N ARG A 84 -40.19 -10.18 -15.52
CA ARG A 84 -40.31 -9.18 -16.59
C ARG A 84 -39.94 -9.76 -17.96
N TYR A 85 -38.86 -10.55 -18.04
CA TYR A 85 -38.47 -11.24 -19.26
C TYR A 85 -39.47 -12.32 -19.65
N PHE A 86 -39.95 -13.12 -18.69
CA PHE A 86 -40.94 -14.17 -18.90
C PHE A 86 -42.22 -13.61 -19.54
N TRP A 87 -42.76 -12.53 -18.98
CA TRP A 87 -43.98 -11.91 -19.50
C TRP A 87 -43.75 -11.21 -20.86
N ALA A 88 -42.60 -10.57 -21.06
CA ALA A 88 -42.22 -10.01 -22.37
C ALA A 88 -42.04 -11.09 -23.47
N ALA A 89 -41.80 -12.34 -23.08
CA ALA A 89 -41.64 -13.47 -23.99
C ALA A 89 -42.86 -14.41 -24.01
N ALA A 90 -43.98 -14.04 -23.37
CA ALA A 90 -45.08 -14.97 -23.12
C ALA A 90 -45.71 -15.57 -24.40
N ASP A 91 -45.77 -14.80 -25.49
CA ASP A 91 -46.31 -15.20 -26.81
C ASP A 91 -45.35 -16.08 -27.64
N LEU A 92 -44.13 -16.33 -27.18
CA LEU A 92 -43.15 -17.12 -27.92
C LEU A 92 -43.35 -18.62 -27.72
N ALA A 93 -43.22 -19.42 -28.79
CA ALA A 93 -43.13 -20.88 -28.69
C ALA A 93 -41.86 -21.29 -27.92
N ASP A 94 -41.84 -22.48 -27.32
CA ASP A 94 -40.76 -22.95 -26.43
C ASP A 94 -39.38 -22.97 -27.11
N GLU A 95 -39.34 -23.30 -28.40
CA GLU A 95 -38.16 -23.33 -29.26
C GLU A 95 -37.67 -21.95 -29.71
N SER A 96 -38.45 -20.89 -29.50
CA SER A 96 -38.05 -19.52 -29.86
C SER A 96 -36.86 -19.07 -29.00
N ILE A 97 -36.01 -18.23 -29.58
CA ILE A 97 -34.80 -17.73 -28.93
C ILE A 97 -35.03 -16.32 -28.39
N VAL A 98 -34.69 -16.13 -27.13
CA VAL A 98 -34.65 -14.83 -26.46
C VAL A 98 -33.18 -14.38 -26.36
N VAL A 99 -32.92 -13.17 -26.83
CA VAL A 99 -31.61 -12.51 -26.73
C VAL A 99 -31.72 -11.34 -25.78
N ARG A 100 -30.89 -11.33 -24.75
CA ARG A 100 -30.79 -10.26 -23.76
C ARG A 100 -29.71 -9.27 -24.16
N LEU A 101 -30.09 -7.99 -24.26
CA LEU A 101 -29.17 -6.85 -24.34
C LEU A 101 -29.34 -5.92 -23.12
N THR A 102 -28.33 -5.12 -22.82
CA THR A 102 -28.38 -4.10 -21.75
C THR A 102 -28.33 -2.69 -22.34
N ALA A 103 -29.05 -1.76 -21.70
CA ALA A 103 -29.17 -0.37 -22.13
C ALA A 103 -27.85 0.43 -22.16
N ASP A 104 -26.85 0.00 -21.40
CA ASP A 104 -25.53 0.64 -21.28
C ASP A 104 -24.50 0.09 -22.27
N ASN A 105 -24.94 -0.70 -23.25
CA ASN A 105 -24.09 -1.37 -24.22
C ASN A 105 -24.45 -1.00 -25.65
N VAL A 106 -23.80 0.05 -26.17
CA VAL A 106 -24.11 0.62 -27.49
C VAL A 106 -23.31 0.00 -28.64
N LEU A 107 -22.38 -0.93 -28.37
CA LEU A 107 -21.57 -1.55 -29.42
C LEU A 107 -22.29 -2.68 -30.18
N PRO A 108 -22.92 -3.67 -29.51
CA PRO A 108 -23.61 -4.76 -30.18
C PRO A 108 -24.61 -4.27 -31.23
N ASP A 109 -24.59 -4.92 -32.38
CA ASP A 109 -25.56 -4.73 -33.45
C ASP A 109 -26.26 -6.05 -33.79
N GLY A 110 -27.19 -6.03 -34.75
CA GLY A 110 -27.89 -7.24 -35.17
C GLY A 110 -26.99 -8.32 -35.77
N SER A 111 -25.77 -7.99 -36.23
CA SER A 111 -24.80 -9.01 -36.69
C SER A 111 -24.19 -9.77 -35.51
N PHE A 112 -23.84 -9.06 -34.42
CA PHE A 112 -23.41 -9.70 -33.17
C PHE A 112 -24.50 -10.61 -32.58
N VAL A 113 -25.76 -10.16 -32.63
CA VAL A 113 -26.92 -10.96 -32.22
C VAL A 113 -27.04 -12.24 -33.07
N ASN A 114 -26.84 -12.15 -34.39
CA ASN A 114 -26.87 -13.33 -35.26
C ASN A 114 -25.78 -14.35 -34.91
N GLU A 115 -24.56 -13.90 -34.61
CA GLU A 115 -23.47 -14.78 -34.20
C GLU A 115 -23.80 -15.49 -32.88
N LEU A 116 -24.39 -14.78 -31.92
CA LEU A 116 -24.82 -15.33 -30.64
C LEU A 116 -25.93 -16.39 -30.81
N VAL A 117 -26.93 -16.10 -31.63
CA VAL A 117 -28.03 -17.03 -31.97
C VAL A 117 -27.50 -18.27 -32.68
N SER A 118 -26.61 -18.09 -33.67
CA SER A 118 -26.00 -19.21 -34.39
C SER A 118 -25.21 -20.10 -33.45
N THR A 119 -24.46 -19.53 -32.50
CA THR A 119 -23.74 -20.29 -31.46
C THR A 119 -24.69 -21.14 -30.61
N LEU A 120 -25.85 -20.59 -30.22
CA LEU A 120 -26.84 -21.36 -29.45
C LEU A 120 -27.43 -22.51 -30.29
N MET A 121 -27.73 -22.27 -31.56
CA MET A 121 -28.32 -23.29 -32.46
C MET A 121 -27.32 -24.38 -32.87
N GLU A 122 -26.05 -24.03 -33.03
CA GLU A 122 -24.98 -24.95 -33.46
C GLU A 122 -24.36 -25.72 -32.28
N SER A 123 -24.56 -25.23 -31.05
CA SER A 123 -24.12 -25.92 -29.83
C SER A 123 -25.26 -26.75 -29.23
N GLN A 124 -24.91 -27.73 -28.38
CA GLN A 124 -25.88 -28.42 -27.53
C GLN A 124 -26.18 -27.64 -26.23
N ALA A 125 -25.91 -26.33 -26.22
CA ALA A 125 -26.11 -25.48 -25.05
C ALA A 125 -27.56 -25.02 -24.93
N GLU A 126 -27.98 -24.76 -23.70
CA GLU A 126 -29.29 -24.17 -23.37
C GLU A 126 -29.18 -22.66 -23.12
N TYR A 127 -27.95 -22.19 -22.90
CA TYR A 127 -27.62 -20.81 -22.61
C TYR A 127 -26.27 -20.46 -23.26
N VAL A 128 -26.22 -19.33 -23.97
CA VAL A 128 -24.97 -18.77 -24.51
C VAL A 128 -24.71 -17.40 -23.90
N GLY A 129 -23.52 -17.22 -23.35
CA GLY A 129 -23.01 -15.93 -22.90
C GLY A 129 -21.81 -15.46 -23.71
N VAL A 130 -21.19 -14.38 -23.21
CA VAL A 130 -19.96 -13.81 -23.79
C VAL A 130 -18.93 -13.65 -22.67
N ASP A 131 -17.77 -14.28 -22.83
CA ASP A 131 -16.58 -14.02 -22.02
C ASP A 131 -15.65 -13.12 -22.84
N ALA A 132 -15.74 -11.81 -22.63
CA ALA A 132 -15.06 -10.81 -23.48
C ALA A 132 -13.54 -11.02 -23.54
N LEU A 133 -12.91 -11.38 -22.42
CA LEU A 133 -11.47 -11.58 -22.32
C LEU A 133 -11.03 -12.79 -23.16
N ARG A 134 -11.74 -13.93 -23.02
CA ARG A 134 -11.44 -15.15 -23.79
C ARG A 134 -11.86 -15.03 -25.26
N ALA A 135 -12.89 -14.26 -25.55
CA ALA A 135 -13.36 -13.97 -26.90
C ALA A 135 -12.51 -12.91 -27.62
N GLY A 136 -11.63 -12.21 -26.91
CA GLY A 136 -10.76 -11.18 -27.47
C GLY A 136 -11.50 -9.92 -27.94
N ILE A 137 -12.62 -9.57 -27.31
CA ILE A 137 -13.43 -8.39 -27.62
C ILE A 137 -13.41 -7.37 -26.47
N PRO A 138 -13.77 -6.09 -26.69
CA PRO A 138 -13.79 -5.10 -25.62
C PRO A 138 -14.72 -5.51 -24.47
N TYR A 139 -14.26 -5.30 -23.23
CA TYR A 139 -15.12 -5.35 -22.06
C TYR A 139 -16.27 -4.35 -22.22
N GLY A 140 -17.49 -4.79 -21.91
CA GLY A 140 -18.72 -4.06 -22.21
C GLY A 140 -19.49 -4.68 -23.37
N VAL A 141 -18.84 -5.20 -24.42
CA VAL A 141 -19.54 -5.93 -25.50
C VAL A 141 -20.05 -7.27 -24.96
N SER A 142 -21.35 -7.38 -24.77
CA SER A 142 -21.98 -8.52 -24.09
C SER A 142 -23.44 -8.66 -24.48
N ALA A 143 -23.88 -9.91 -24.56
CA ALA A 143 -25.25 -10.31 -24.79
C ALA A 143 -25.43 -11.74 -24.27
N GLU A 144 -26.68 -12.16 -24.04
CA GLU A 144 -26.99 -13.52 -23.57
C GLU A 144 -28.11 -14.09 -24.45
N ALA A 145 -28.04 -15.37 -24.82
CA ALA A 145 -29.09 -16.03 -25.61
C ALA A 145 -29.53 -17.34 -24.95
N PHE A 146 -30.83 -17.59 -24.93
CA PHE A 146 -31.45 -18.79 -24.36
C PHE A 146 -32.83 -19.00 -25.00
N THR A 147 -33.41 -20.19 -24.87
CA THR A 147 -34.76 -20.45 -25.40
C THR A 147 -35.86 -19.98 -24.46
N ALA A 148 -37.05 -19.74 -25.01
CA ALA A 148 -38.23 -19.42 -24.21
C ALA A 148 -38.54 -20.53 -23.19
N ALA A 149 -38.34 -21.80 -23.54
CA ALA A 149 -38.47 -22.93 -22.61
C ALA A 149 -37.58 -22.79 -21.37
N ILE A 150 -36.31 -22.40 -21.55
CA ILE A 150 -35.35 -22.20 -20.46
C ILE A 150 -35.74 -21.00 -19.61
N LEU A 151 -36.22 -19.91 -20.22
CA LEU A 151 -36.75 -18.76 -19.49
C LEU A 151 -37.95 -19.13 -18.60
N ARG A 152 -38.90 -19.92 -19.13
CA ARG A 152 -40.04 -20.44 -18.36
C ARG A 152 -39.58 -21.32 -17.20
N LYS A 153 -38.59 -22.20 -17.44
CA LYS A 153 -37.99 -23.05 -16.40
C LYS A 153 -37.33 -22.21 -15.30
N ALA A 154 -36.56 -21.19 -15.67
CA ALA A 154 -35.92 -20.27 -14.75
C ALA A 154 -36.95 -19.50 -13.90
N HIS A 155 -38.03 -18.99 -14.52
CA HIS A 155 -39.10 -18.30 -13.81
C HIS A 155 -39.80 -19.16 -12.75
N ARG A 156 -40.02 -20.46 -13.04
CA ARG A 156 -40.61 -21.40 -12.07
C ARG A 156 -39.65 -21.81 -10.95
N SER A 157 -38.35 -21.83 -11.20
CA SER A 157 -37.37 -22.48 -10.32
C SER A 157 -36.51 -21.51 -9.51
N ALA A 158 -36.35 -20.26 -9.96
CA ALA A 158 -35.57 -19.25 -9.25
C ALA A 158 -36.32 -18.79 -8.00
N VAL A 159 -35.73 -19.02 -6.82
CA VAL A 159 -36.33 -18.66 -5.52
C VAL A 159 -35.58 -17.55 -4.79
N SER A 160 -34.27 -17.40 -5.03
CA SER A 160 -33.47 -16.38 -4.36
C SER A 160 -33.68 -15.00 -4.99
N GLN A 161 -33.60 -13.93 -4.18
CA GLN A 161 -33.67 -12.55 -4.68
C GLN A 161 -32.59 -12.26 -5.72
N ALA A 162 -31.35 -12.75 -5.50
CA ALA A 162 -30.25 -12.57 -6.43
C ALA A 162 -30.52 -13.21 -7.81
N ASP A 163 -31.16 -14.39 -7.84
CA ASP A 163 -31.56 -15.02 -9.09
C ASP A 163 -32.68 -14.22 -9.78
N ARG A 164 -33.65 -13.70 -9.02
CA ARG A 164 -34.79 -12.91 -9.53
C ARG A 164 -34.35 -11.56 -10.12
N GLU A 165 -33.32 -10.93 -9.55
CA GLU A 165 -32.78 -9.65 -10.03
C GLU A 165 -31.90 -9.79 -11.28
N HIS A 166 -31.49 -11.01 -11.66
CA HIS A 166 -30.59 -11.26 -12.80
C HIS A 166 -31.07 -12.42 -13.69
N VAL A 167 -31.59 -12.11 -14.88
CA VAL A 167 -32.18 -13.12 -15.78
C VAL A 167 -31.27 -14.31 -16.09
N GLY A 168 -29.96 -14.09 -16.24
CA GLY A 168 -29.00 -15.15 -16.58
C GLY A 168 -28.38 -15.90 -15.39
N LEU A 169 -28.53 -15.41 -14.14
CA LEU A 169 -27.75 -15.95 -13.01
C LEU A 169 -28.13 -17.40 -12.68
N TRP A 170 -29.44 -17.66 -12.60
CA TRP A 170 -29.95 -19.02 -12.38
C TRP A 170 -29.58 -19.94 -13.55
N MET A 171 -29.70 -19.47 -14.79
CA MET A 171 -29.39 -20.27 -16.00
C MET A 171 -27.92 -20.66 -16.07
N LYS A 172 -26.99 -19.75 -15.75
CA LYS A 172 -25.54 -20.03 -15.71
C LYS A 172 -25.16 -21.15 -14.75
N ARG A 173 -25.95 -21.36 -13.69
CA ARG A 173 -25.71 -22.39 -12.67
C ARG A 173 -26.38 -23.73 -13.01
N ASN A 174 -27.50 -23.71 -13.73
CA ASN A 174 -28.40 -24.86 -13.85
C ASN A 174 -28.58 -25.40 -15.28
N CYS A 175 -27.99 -24.75 -16.29
CA CYS A 175 -28.15 -25.11 -17.69
C CYS A 175 -26.79 -25.44 -18.34
N ARG A 176 -26.81 -26.18 -19.46
CA ARG A 176 -25.61 -26.34 -20.29
C ARG A 176 -25.23 -25.01 -20.94
N ILE A 177 -24.00 -24.56 -20.70
CA ILE A 177 -23.51 -23.26 -21.16
C ILE A 177 -22.54 -23.38 -22.33
N ALA A 178 -22.61 -22.44 -23.26
CA ALA A 178 -21.54 -22.14 -24.20
C ALA A 178 -21.21 -20.65 -24.18
N ASN A 179 -20.06 -20.27 -24.76
CA ASN A 179 -19.67 -18.88 -24.90
C ASN A 179 -19.43 -18.56 -26.37
N LEU A 180 -20.00 -17.44 -26.82
CA LEU A 180 -19.74 -16.93 -28.16
C LEU A 180 -18.25 -16.59 -28.32
N ARG A 181 -17.68 -17.03 -29.44
CA ARG A 181 -16.38 -16.57 -29.96
C ARG A 181 -16.65 -15.85 -31.28
N PRO A 182 -16.76 -14.51 -31.28
CA PRO A 182 -17.09 -13.77 -32.49
C PRO A 182 -16.03 -13.95 -33.56
N LYS A 183 -16.42 -13.80 -34.83
CA LYS A 183 -15.49 -13.91 -35.96
C LYS A 183 -14.63 -12.64 -36.08
N ILE A 184 -13.43 -12.71 -35.50
CA ILE A 184 -12.42 -11.64 -35.53
C ILE A 184 -11.25 -12.07 -36.44
N SER A 185 -10.62 -11.14 -37.15
CA SER A 185 -9.48 -11.44 -38.03
C SER A 185 -8.28 -11.96 -37.25
N SER A 186 -7.48 -12.85 -37.86
CA SER A 186 -6.24 -13.36 -37.27
C SER A 186 -5.29 -12.22 -36.90
N GLY A 187 -4.88 -12.15 -35.64
CA GLY A 187 -3.98 -11.12 -35.09
C GLY A 187 -4.67 -9.91 -34.43
N GLU A 188 -5.99 -9.77 -34.55
CA GLU A 188 -6.74 -8.75 -33.81
C GLU A 188 -7.15 -9.26 -32.41
N TYR A 189 -6.83 -8.50 -31.37
CA TYR A 189 -7.24 -8.78 -30.00
C TYR A 189 -7.65 -7.50 -29.28
N PHE A 190 -8.92 -7.41 -28.89
CA PHE A 190 -9.51 -6.21 -28.25
C PHE A 190 -9.87 -6.43 -26.78
N GLY A 191 -9.46 -7.55 -26.18
CA GLY A 191 -9.77 -7.88 -24.78
C GLY A 191 -9.18 -6.90 -23.74
N HIS A 192 -8.30 -6.00 -24.17
CA HIS A 192 -7.71 -4.91 -23.38
C HIS A 192 -8.53 -3.60 -23.45
N LEU A 193 -9.59 -3.55 -24.26
CA LEU A 193 -10.43 -2.37 -24.42
C LEU A 193 -11.66 -2.43 -23.52
N ARG A 194 -12.19 -1.26 -23.18
CA ARG A 194 -13.43 -1.09 -22.41
C ARG A 194 -14.38 -0.15 -23.16
N SER A 195 -15.65 -0.52 -23.20
CA SER A 195 -16.72 0.06 -24.04
C SER A 195 -18.04 0.28 -23.27
N THR A 196 -17.97 0.30 -21.95
CA THR A 196 -19.10 0.53 -21.05
C THR A 196 -19.45 2.02 -20.96
N ILE A 197 -20.59 2.33 -20.31
CA ILE A 197 -20.99 3.68 -19.89
C ILE A 197 -21.19 3.66 -18.37
N ASP A 198 -20.14 3.37 -17.59
CA ASP A 198 -20.25 3.29 -16.11
C ASP A 198 -19.63 4.49 -15.39
N THR A 199 -18.88 5.32 -16.09
CA THR A 199 -18.18 6.50 -15.56
C THR A 199 -18.27 7.65 -16.56
N GLU A 200 -17.91 8.86 -16.14
CA GLU A 200 -17.83 10.00 -17.06
C GLU A 200 -16.77 9.79 -18.15
N ASP A 201 -15.59 9.25 -17.81
CA ASP A 201 -14.54 8.95 -18.79
C ASP A 201 -14.98 7.90 -19.83
N ASP A 202 -15.71 6.87 -19.37
CA ASP A 202 -16.38 5.89 -20.23
C ASP A 202 -17.34 6.59 -21.21
N TYR A 203 -18.20 7.49 -20.70
CA TYR A 203 -19.18 8.23 -21.49
C TYR A 203 -18.52 9.15 -22.53
N GLN A 204 -17.54 9.97 -22.12
CA GLN A 204 -16.78 10.84 -23.03
C GLN A 204 -16.06 10.06 -24.13
N ARG A 205 -15.58 8.86 -23.82
CA ARG A 205 -14.97 7.97 -24.83
C ARG A 205 -16.02 7.39 -25.78
N VAL A 206 -17.18 6.99 -25.28
CA VAL A 206 -18.28 6.48 -26.11
C VAL A 206 -18.85 7.58 -27.02
N ILE A 207 -18.93 8.84 -26.58
CA ILE A 207 -19.30 9.95 -27.47
C ILE A 207 -18.29 10.07 -28.63
N ARG A 208 -17.00 10.13 -28.31
CA ARG A 208 -15.91 10.19 -29.31
C ARG A 208 -15.89 8.98 -30.24
N LEU A 209 -16.34 7.82 -29.77
CA LEU A 209 -16.48 6.62 -30.59
C LEU A 209 -17.41 6.82 -31.78
N PHE A 210 -18.44 7.66 -31.65
CA PHE A 210 -19.39 7.92 -32.74
C PHE A 210 -19.13 9.24 -33.49
N GLU A 211 -18.11 10.02 -33.12
CA GLU A 211 -17.75 11.24 -33.85
C GLU A 211 -17.37 10.93 -35.31
N GLY A 212 -17.95 11.67 -36.25
CA GLY A 212 -17.74 11.44 -37.69
C GLY A 212 -18.38 10.16 -38.25
N THR A 213 -19.14 9.40 -37.44
CA THR A 213 -19.92 8.26 -37.93
C THR A 213 -21.19 8.77 -38.62
N VAL A 214 -21.30 8.57 -39.94
CA VAL A 214 -22.43 9.05 -40.76
C VAL A 214 -23.77 8.44 -40.32
N ASN A 215 -23.80 7.15 -39.99
CA ASN A 215 -25.01 6.49 -39.49
C ASN A 215 -24.69 5.59 -38.29
N PRO A 216 -24.99 6.02 -37.06
CA PRO A 216 -24.68 5.27 -35.85
C PRO A 216 -25.49 3.97 -35.71
N LEU A 217 -26.54 3.76 -36.51
CA LEU A 217 -27.34 2.52 -36.50
C LEU A 217 -26.79 1.43 -37.44
N GLN A 218 -25.96 1.80 -38.42
CA GLN A 218 -25.48 0.89 -39.46
C GLN A 218 -23.99 0.54 -39.33
N VAL A 219 -23.20 1.33 -38.60
CA VAL A 219 -21.79 1.00 -38.34
C VAL A 219 -21.67 -0.32 -37.58
N GLY A 220 -20.83 -1.23 -38.07
CA GLY A 220 -20.68 -2.57 -37.51
C GLY A 220 -20.04 -2.57 -36.12
N TRP A 221 -20.43 -3.50 -35.25
CA TRP A 221 -19.86 -3.59 -33.89
C TRP A 221 -18.33 -3.78 -33.92
N LEU A 222 -17.80 -4.58 -34.86
CA LEU A 222 -16.37 -4.83 -35.00
C LEU A 222 -15.61 -3.59 -35.52
N GLU A 223 -16.24 -2.79 -36.37
CA GLU A 223 -15.69 -1.52 -36.82
C GLU A 223 -15.59 -0.53 -35.66
N LEU A 224 -16.61 -0.45 -34.82
CA LEU A 224 -16.55 0.33 -33.58
C LEU A 224 -15.46 -0.19 -32.64
N ALA A 225 -15.27 -1.51 -32.50
CA ALA A 225 -14.17 -2.05 -31.70
C ALA A 225 -12.78 -1.61 -32.23
N ARG A 226 -12.59 -1.62 -33.55
CA ARG A 226 -11.36 -1.12 -34.19
C ARG A 226 -11.17 0.39 -34.00
N LYS A 227 -12.25 1.18 -34.10
CA LYS A 227 -12.20 2.63 -33.85
C LYS A 227 -11.90 2.91 -32.37
N LEU A 228 -12.49 2.15 -31.47
CA LEU A 228 -12.23 2.21 -30.04
C LEU A 228 -10.76 1.90 -29.71
N ALA A 229 -10.12 0.99 -30.44
CA ALA A 229 -8.69 0.71 -30.31
C ALA A 229 -7.79 1.90 -30.66
N ARG A 230 -8.26 2.78 -31.56
CA ARG A 230 -7.53 3.97 -32.03
C ARG A 230 -7.81 5.22 -31.19
N LEU A 231 -8.84 5.21 -30.34
CA LEU A 231 -9.17 6.32 -29.46
C LEU A 231 -8.32 6.22 -28.19
N PRO A 232 -7.36 7.11 -27.92
CA PRO A 232 -6.67 7.12 -26.63
C PRO A 232 -7.63 7.55 -25.51
N TYR A 233 -7.48 6.99 -24.31
CA TYR A 233 -8.24 7.41 -23.11
C TYR A 233 -7.87 8.84 -22.65
N GLY A 234 -6.80 9.37 -23.20
CA GLY A 234 -6.08 10.58 -22.82
C GLY A 234 -4.60 10.33 -23.09
N PRO A 235 -3.70 11.29 -22.82
CA PRO A 235 -2.28 10.99 -22.81
C PRO A 235 -1.99 9.92 -21.75
N LEU A 236 -1.34 8.83 -22.18
CA LEU A 236 -1.03 7.68 -21.33
C LEU A 236 0.32 7.86 -20.66
N VAL A 237 0.46 7.43 -19.42
CA VAL A 237 1.78 7.34 -18.79
C VAL A 237 2.71 6.48 -19.65
N PRO A 238 3.96 6.90 -19.83
CA PRO A 238 4.91 6.14 -20.62
C PRO A 238 5.16 4.77 -19.99
N SER A 239 5.56 3.82 -20.84
CA SER A 239 5.89 2.46 -20.42
C SER A 239 7.30 2.09 -20.86
N ARG A 240 7.94 1.21 -20.10
CA ARG A 240 9.20 0.54 -20.44
C ARG A 240 8.92 -0.90 -20.77
N GLU A 241 9.61 -1.42 -21.78
CA GLU A 241 9.60 -2.85 -22.11
C GLU A 241 10.73 -3.53 -21.33
N LEU A 242 10.38 -4.61 -20.62
CA LEU A 242 11.32 -5.49 -19.93
C LEU A 242 10.95 -6.93 -20.26
N SER A 243 11.89 -7.68 -20.84
CA SER A 243 11.69 -9.09 -21.23
C SER A 243 10.38 -9.35 -22.01
N GLY A 244 10.06 -8.50 -23.00
CA GLY A 244 8.85 -8.63 -23.83
C GLY A 244 7.55 -8.17 -23.14
N THR A 245 7.64 -7.57 -21.95
CA THR A 245 6.50 -7.14 -21.15
C THR A 245 6.53 -5.63 -20.97
N LEU A 246 5.41 -4.94 -21.23
CA LEU A 246 5.28 -3.50 -20.98
C LEU A 246 4.91 -3.22 -19.51
N HIS A 247 5.69 -2.34 -18.88
CA HIS A 247 5.52 -1.83 -17.53
C HIS A 247 5.32 -0.31 -17.58
N SER A 248 4.24 0.19 -17.00
CA SER A 248 4.06 1.64 -16.82
C SER A 248 5.16 2.21 -15.93
N GLU A 249 5.69 3.37 -16.30
CA GLU A 249 6.73 4.06 -15.50
C GLU A 249 6.18 4.60 -14.18
N LEU A 250 4.85 4.79 -14.08
CA LEU A 250 4.13 5.09 -12.84
C LEU A 250 3.47 3.81 -12.32
N THR A 251 3.76 3.45 -11.08
CA THR A 251 2.98 2.48 -10.30
C THR A 251 2.18 3.23 -9.25
N LEU A 252 0.86 2.98 -9.16
CA LEU A 252 0.05 3.57 -8.09
C LEU A 252 0.32 2.82 -6.78
N GLY A 253 0.92 3.51 -5.81
CA GLY A 253 1.02 3.05 -4.43
C GLY A 253 -0.31 3.25 -3.71
N THR A 254 -0.78 2.22 -3.00
CA THR A 254 -2.16 2.18 -2.48
C THR A 254 -2.25 2.16 -0.96
N ALA A 255 -1.16 2.46 -0.25
CA ALA A 255 -1.17 2.56 1.21
C ALA A 255 -2.22 3.58 1.70
N GLN A 256 -2.26 4.75 1.06
CA GLN A 256 -3.24 5.81 1.35
C GLN A 256 -4.70 5.38 1.14
N LEU A 257 -4.96 4.40 0.27
CA LEU A 257 -6.31 3.91 0.01
C LEU A 257 -6.83 2.97 1.11
N GLY A 258 -5.92 2.47 1.97
CA GLY A 258 -6.24 1.52 3.02
C GLY A 258 -6.09 2.07 4.43
N MET A 259 -5.19 3.03 4.64
CA MET A 259 -4.86 3.62 5.94
C MET A 259 -4.38 5.08 5.79
N ASN A 260 -4.39 5.86 6.87
CA ASN A 260 -3.75 7.17 6.89
C ASN A 260 -2.23 6.98 6.73
N TYR A 261 -1.67 7.48 5.63
CA TYR A 261 -0.28 7.23 5.25
C TYR A 261 0.36 8.48 4.62
N GLY A 262 1.63 8.73 4.92
CA GLY A 262 2.38 9.90 4.46
C GLY A 262 2.60 10.95 5.57
N ARG A 263 3.83 11.47 5.65
CA ARG A 263 4.24 12.42 6.72
C ARG A 263 3.54 13.78 6.63
N VAL A 264 3.18 14.17 5.41
CA VAL A 264 2.54 15.46 5.10
C VAL A 264 1.13 15.26 4.55
N ASN A 265 0.48 14.19 5.00
CA ASN A 265 -0.90 13.89 4.65
C ASN A 265 -1.83 14.85 5.40
N ASP A 266 -2.37 15.81 4.65
CA ASP A 266 -3.33 16.80 5.15
C ASP A 266 -4.79 16.44 4.78
N SER A 267 -5.01 15.46 3.88
CA SER A 267 -6.35 15.14 3.33
C SER A 267 -7.02 13.91 3.95
N GLY A 268 -6.26 13.09 4.70
CA GLY A 268 -6.73 11.84 5.31
C GLY A 268 -6.89 10.67 4.33
N LYS A 269 -7.37 9.53 4.84
CA LYS A 269 -7.70 8.34 4.05
C LYS A 269 -8.95 8.62 3.17
N PRO A 270 -8.89 8.39 1.85
CA PRO A 270 -10.06 8.53 0.97
C PRO A 270 -11.16 7.55 1.36
N THR A 271 -12.41 7.93 1.12
CA THR A 271 -13.52 6.97 1.25
C THR A 271 -13.36 5.84 0.24
N ARG A 272 -13.99 4.70 0.51
CA ARG A 272 -13.92 3.53 -0.39
C ARG A 272 -14.34 3.84 -1.84
N PRO A 273 -15.45 4.57 -2.12
CA PRO A 273 -15.80 4.98 -3.48
C PRO A 273 -14.74 5.88 -4.14
N GLU A 274 -14.15 6.80 -3.40
CA GLU A 274 -13.08 7.67 -3.90
C GLU A 274 -11.82 6.86 -4.24
N GLY A 275 -11.42 5.92 -3.36
CA GLY A 275 -10.30 5.01 -3.62
C GLY A 275 -10.51 4.14 -4.86
N VAL A 276 -11.73 3.61 -5.05
CA VAL A 276 -12.09 2.89 -6.29
C VAL A 276 -12.01 3.81 -7.51
N GLY A 277 -12.45 5.07 -7.38
CA GLY A 277 -12.35 6.09 -8.41
C GLY A 277 -10.90 6.39 -8.83
N ILE A 278 -10.00 6.54 -7.84
CA ILE A 278 -8.57 6.76 -8.07
C ILE A 278 -7.95 5.60 -8.85
N VAL A 279 -8.19 4.34 -8.44
CA VAL A 279 -7.65 3.16 -9.12
C VAL A 279 -8.16 3.08 -10.57
N ARG A 280 -9.45 3.32 -10.79
CA ARG A 280 -10.05 3.32 -12.14
C ARG A 280 -9.47 4.42 -13.02
N LYS A 281 -9.29 5.62 -12.47
CA LYS A 281 -8.67 6.72 -13.21
C LYS A 281 -7.21 6.38 -13.56
N ALA A 282 -6.47 5.74 -12.66
CA ALA A 282 -5.09 5.36 -12.92
C ALA A 282 -4.99 4.37 -14.09
N LEU A 283 -5.88 3.37 -14.16
CA LEU A 283 -5.99 2.46 -15.31
C LEU A 283 -6.23 3.23 -16.62
N VAL A 284 -7.20 4.15 -16.60
CA VAL A 284 -7.55 5.01 -17.74
C VAL A 284 -6.34 5.84 -18.20
N SER A 285 -5.51 6.29 -17.27
CA SER A 285 -4.26 7.01 -17.53
C SER A 285 -3.10 6.13 -18.00
N GLY A 286 -3.29 4.82 -18.17
CA GLY A 286 -2.27 3.87 -18.64
C GLY A 286 -1.42 3.25 -17.53
N VAL A 287 -1.75 3.46 -16.26
CA VAL A 287 -1.10 2.77 -15.14
C VAL A 287 -1.48 1.29 -15.19
N SER A 288 -0.46 0.45 -15.36
CA SER A 288 -0.60 -0.99 -15.51
C SER A 288 -0.19 -1.79 -14.27
N THR A 289 0.36 -1.12 -13.24
CA THR A 289 0.79 -1.76 -12.01
C THR A 289 0.32 -1.01 -10.77
N PHE A 290 -0.12 -1.76 -9.76
CA PHE A 290 -0.61 -1.27 -8.46
C PHE A 290 0.20 -1.92 -7.34
N ASP A 291 0.81 -1.10 -6.48
CA ASP A 291 1.56 -1.57 -5.31
C ASP A 291 0.71 -1.46 -4.05
N THR A 292 0.54 -2.58 -3.35
CA THR A 292 -0.22 -2.70 -2.11
C THR A 292 0.51 -3.61 -1.13
N ALA A 293 -0.08 -3.86 0.03
CA ALA A 293 0.36 -4.85 0.99
C ALA A 293 -0.84 -5.32 1.82
N ARG A 294 -0.82 -6.59 2.25
CA ARG A 294 -1.85 -7.12 3.15
C ARG A 294 -1.96 -6.33 4.46
N ALA A 295 -0.85 -5.74 4.92
CA ALA A 295 -0.78 -4.88 6.09
C ALA A 295 -1.47 -3.51 5.92
N TYR A 296 -1.77 -3.07 4.69
CA TYR A 296 -2.41 -1.78 4.42
C TYR A 296 -3.94 -1.83 4.61
N GLN A 297 -4.42 -2.59 5.60
CA GLN A 297 -5.84 -2.68 5.97
C GLN A 297 -6.77 -2.94 4.77
N GLU A 298 -7.56 -1.94 4.36
CA GLU A 298 -8.60 -2.05 3.32
C GLU A 298 -8.06 -1.99 1.89
N SER A 299 -6.78 -1.65 1.70
CA SER A 299 -6.18 -1.33 0.38
C SER A 299 -6.41 -2.41 -0.68
N GLU A 300 -6.12 -3.68 -0.36
CA GLU A 300 -6.33 -4.80 -1.30
C GLU A 300 -7.80 -4.98 -1.69
N SER A 301 -8.74 -4.70 -0.76
CA SER A 301 -10.17 -4.84 -1.04
C SER A 301 -10.72 -3.72 -1.93
N VAL A 302 -10.17 -2.51 -1.78
CA VAL A 302 -10.45 -1.37 -2.67
C VAL A 302 -9.92 -1.68 -4.08
N LEU A 303 -8.70 -2.20 -4.17
CA LEU A 303 -8.11 -2.64 -5.44
C LEU A 303 -8.94 -3.75 -6.09
N GLY A 304 -9.31 -4.80 -5.36
CA GLY A 304 -10.09 -5.91 -5.92
C GLY A 304 -11.45 -5.46 -6.47
N GLU A 305 -12.11 -4.52 -5.79
CA GLU A 305 -13.37 -3.94 -6.27
C GLU A 305 -13.19 -3.09 -7.54
N ALA A 306 -12.15 -2.25 -7.58
CA ALA A 306 -11.86 -1.42 -8.75
C ALA A 306 -11.48 -2.27 -9.97
N LEU A 307 -10.63 -3.27 -9.76
CA LEU A 307 -10.02 -4.10 -10.81
C LEU A 307 -10.95 -5.18 -11.37
N GLN A 308 -11.98 -5.63 -10.64
CA GLN A 308 -12.93 -6.64 -11.12
C GLN A 308 -13.65 -6.22 -12.42
N SER A 309 -13.77 -4.91 -12.64
CA SER A 309 -14.39 -4.32 -13.84
C SER A 309 -13.36 -3.76 -14.85
N ALA A 310 -12.07 -3.88 -14.55
CA ALA A 310 -11.00 -3.37 -15.40
C ALA A 310 -10.82 -4.32 -16.58
N GLY A 311 -11.47 -4.04 -17.72
CA GLY A 311 -11.22 -4.70 -19.00
C GLY A 311 -9.82 -4.46 -19.57
N GLN A 312 -8.85 -4.05 -18.76
CA GLN A 312 -7.47 -3.75 -19.13
C GLN A 312 -6.52 -4.66 -18.34
N THR A 313 -5.46 -5.13 -18.99
CA THR A 313 -4.41 -5.94 -18.35
C THR A 313 -3.71 -5.11 -17.28
N HIS A 314 -3.70 -5.62 -16.04
CA HIS A 314 -3.10 -4.96 -14.89
C HIS A 314 -2.29 -5.96 -14.06
N ARG A 315 -1.41 -5.43 -13.21
CA ARG A 315 -0.58 -6.19 -12.29
C ARG A 315 -0.76 -5.64 -10.88
N VAL A 316 -0.89 -6.53 -9.91
CA VAL A 316 -0.89 -6.17 -8.50
C VAL A 316 0.37 -6.74 -7.86
N VAL A 317 1.16 -5.85 -7.27
CA VAL A 317 2.28 -6.19 -6.41
C VAL A 317 1.77 -6.09 -4.98
N THR A 318 1.59 -7.23 -4.32
CA THR A 318 1.26 -7.26 -2.88
C THR A 318 2.42 -7.80 -2.07
N LYS A 319 2.31 -7.73 -0.75
CA LYS A 319 3.34 -8.16 0.21
C LYS A 319 2.69 -9.06 1.24
N VAL A 320 3.35 -10.17 1.57
CA VAL A 320 2.87 -11.05 2.65
C VAL A 320 2.85 -10.31 3.97
N ASP A 321 1.80 -10.54 4.75
CA ASP A 321 1.72 -10.10 6.13
C ASP A 321 2.10 -11.28 7.04
N LEU A 322 3.05 -11.03 7.93
CA LEU A 322 3.61 -12.01 8.86
C LEU A 322 3.56 -11.48 10.31
N ALA A 323 2.85 -10.38 10.56
CA ALA A 323 2.91 -9.64 11.82
C ALA A 323 2.49 -10.45 13.06
N SER A 324 1.68 -11.50 12.88
CA SER A 324 1.25 -12.37 13.99
C SER A 324 2.22 -13.52 14.29
N LEU A 325 3.27 -13.72 13.48
CA LEU A 325 4.25 -14.78 13.72
C LEU A 325 5.25 -14.33 14.77
N THR A 326 5.42 -15.17 15.79
CA THR A 326 6.53 -15.04 16.72
C THR A 326 7.77 -15.74 16.15
N LYS A 327 8.96 -15.40 16.65
CA LYS A 327 10.20 -16.09 16.25
C LYS A 327 10.21 -17.58 16.64
N ALA A 328 9.36 -17.99 17.59
CA ALA A 328 9.23 -19.37 18.02
C ALA A 328 8.28 -20.21 17.14
N ALA A 329 7.60 -19.59 16.17
CA ALA A 329 6.71 -20.30 15.27
C ALA A 329 7.44 -21.46 14.56
N SER A 330 6.79 -22.61 14.53
CA SER A 330 7.22 -23.78 13.77
C SER A 330 7.18 -23.49 12.26
N LYS A 331 7.89 -24.30 11.47
CA LYS A 331 7.84 -24.20 10.01
C LYS A 331 6.41 -24.36 9.48
N ASP A 332 5.61 -25.21 10.11
CA ASP A 332 4.24 -25.45 9.68
C ASP A 332 3.34 -24.25 9.97
N GLU A 333 3.45 -23.62 11.15
CA GLU A 333 2.74 -22.37 11.47
C GLU A 333 3.11 -21.25 10.50
N VAL A 334 4.40 -21.14 10.14
CA VAL A 334 4.88 -20.15 9.16
C VAL A 334 4.29 -20.41 7.78
N ARG A 335 4.28 -21.67 7.33
CA ARG A 335 3.68 -22.07 6.04
C ARG A 335 2.18 -21.79 6.02
N ILE A 336 1.47 -22.15 7.08
CA ILE A 336 0.04 -21.85 7.24
C ILE A 336 -0.20 -20.35 7.15
N ARG A 337 0.60 -19.53 7.86
CA ARG A 337 0.41 -18.08 7.84
C ARG A 337 0.71 -17.45 6.47
N VAL A 338 1.70 -17.97 5.73
CA VAL A 338 1.95 -17.56 4.35
C VAL A 338 0.75 -17.91 3.47
N ASP A 339 0.21 -19.12 3.61
CA ASP A 339 -0.96 -19.58 2.86
C ASP A 339 -2.21 -18.75 3.18
N GLU A 340 -2.44 -18.46 4.46
CA GLU A 340 -3.50 -17.58 4.92
C GLU A 340 -3.33 -16.17 4.36
N SER A 341 -2.12 -15.60 4.43
CA SER A 341 -1.85 -14.28 3.86
C SER A 341 -2.16 -14.24 2.36
N ILE A 342 -1.75 -15.26 1.61
CA ILE A 342 -2.01 -15.37 0.16
C ILE A 342 -3.51 -15.56 -0.10
N ALA A 343 -4.19 -16.43 0.66
CA ALA A 343 -5.62 -16.68 0.51
C ALA A 343 -6.44 -15.41 0.79
N LEU A 344 -6.12 -14.68 1.85
CA LEU A 344 -6.74 -13.41 2.20
C LEU A 344 -6.48 -12.33 1.13
N SER A 345 -5.25 -12.24 0.61
CA SER A 345 -4.94 -11.33 -0.49
C SER A 345 -5.73 -11.68 -1.75
N ARG A 346 -5.84 -12.97 -2.12
CA ARG A 346 -6.65 -13.45 -3.26
C ARG A 346 -8.13 -13.10 -3.09
N GLN A 347 -8.66 -13.31 -1.88
CA GLN A 347 -10.05 -12.98 -1.56
C GLN A 347 -10.29 -11.47 -1.66
N ALA A 348 -9.43 -10.65 -1.04
CA ALA A 348 -9.57 -9.20 -1.06
C ALA A 348 -9.44 -8.62 -2.49
N LEU A 349 -8.46 -9.11 -3.26
CA LEU A 349 -8.23 -8.72 -4.65
C LEU A 349 -9.20 -9.37 -5.64
N ARG A 350 -10.06 -10.29 -5.19
CA ARG A 350 -11.05 -11.01 -6.01
C ARG A 350 -10.41 -11.73 -7.20
N THR A 351 -9.28 -12.38 -6.98
CA THR A 351 -8.51 -13.10 -8.02
C THR A 351 -8.13 -14.51 -7.58
N ASP A 352 -8.13 -15.44 -8.53
CA ASP A 352 -7.64 -16.80 -8.31
C ASP A 352 -6.11 -16.88 -8.26
N LYS A 353 -5.40 -15.87 -8.76
CA LYS A 353 -3.94 -15.86 -8.84
C LYS A 353 -3.39 -14.48 -8.52
N LEU A 354 -2.33 -14.42 -7.71
CA LEU A 354 -1.59 -13.19 -7.44
C LEU A 354 -0.51 -12.99 -8.50
N ASN A 355 -0.37 -11.76 -9.01
CA ASN A 355 0.63 -11.46 -10.03
C ASN A 355 2.04 -11.44 -9.44
N THR A 356 2.26 -10.59 -8.44
CA THR A 356 3.55 -10.48 -7.76
C THR A 356 3.35 -10.45 -6.25
N VAL A 357 4.10 -11.28 -5.53
CA VAL A 357 4.15 -11.26 -4.06
C VAL A 357 5.58 -10.95 -3.63
N LEU A 358 5.75 -9.86 -2.88
CA LEU A 358 7.04 -9.52 -2.27
C LEU A 358 7.10 -10.05 -0.85
N LEU A 359 8.28 -10.51 -0.46
CA LEU A 359 8.62 -10.60 0.95
C LEU A 359 8.82 -9.17 1.48
N HIS A 360 7.93 -8.74 2.39
CA HIS A 360 7.89 -7.35 2.87
C HIS A 360 9.15 -6.94 3.62
N VAL A 361 9.80 -7.89 4.30
CA VAL A 361 11.07 -7.71 5.01
C VAL A 361 12.01 -8.79 4.52
N TRP A 362 12.96 -8.43 3.65
CA TRP A 362 13.81 -9.41 2.98
C TRP A 362 14.59 -10.32 3.94
N ALA A 363 15.04 -9.79 5.08
CA ALA A 363 15.68 -10.57 6.15
C ALA A 363 14.89 -11.83 6.57
N TYR A 364 13.56 -11.82 6.46
CA TYR A 364 12.72 -12.98 6.83
C TYR A 364 12.90 -14.19 5.90
N ARG A 365 13.60 -14.03 4.78
CA ARG A 365 13.94 -15.12 3.86
C ARG A 365 14.75 -16.23 4.54
N ARG A 366 15.55 -15.88 5.56
CA ARG A 366 16.42 -16.84 6.27
C ARG A 366 15.82 -17.30 7.60
N LEU A 367 14.82 -16.59 8.13
CA LEU A 367 14.13 -16.97 9.35
C LEU A 367 13.30 -18.24 9.16
N TRP A 368 13.04 -18.95 10.25
CA TRP A 368 12.29 -20.22 10.26
C TRP A 368 12.85 -21.26 9.26
N SER A 369 14.18 -21.30 9.12
CA SER A 369 14.91 -22.09 8.11
C SER A 369 14.44 -21.83 6.66
N GLY A 370 14.08 -20.59 6.37
CA GLY A 370 13.59 -20.16 5.06
C GLY A 370 12.19 -20.64 4.72
N ALA A 371 11.40 -21.10 5.70
CA ALA A 371 10.05 -21.62 5.47
C ALA A 371 9.16 -20.62 4.71
N VAL A 372 9.27 -19.32 4.97
CA VAL A 372 8.50 -18.28 4.26
C VAL A 372 8.83 -18.29 2.77
N PHE A 373 10.13 -18.21 2.43
CA PHE A 373 10.57 -18.10 1.05
C PHE A 373 10.35 -19.41 0.27
N HIS A 374 10.62 -20.56 0.90
CA HIS A 374 10.29 -21.86 0.32
C HIS A 374 8.79 -21.99 0.05
N ARG A 375 7.94 -21.56 0.99
CA ARG A 375 6.49 -21.63 0.76
C ARG A 375 6.04 -20.71 -0.37
N LEU A 376 6.62 -19.51 -0.49
CA LEU A 376 6.36 -18.63 -1.62
C LEU A 376 6.78 -19.25 -2.96
N LEU A 377 7.89 -19.98 -3.00
CA LEU A 377 8.33 -20.72 -4.19
C LEU A 377 7.35 -21.85 -4.54
N GLU A 378 6.91 -22.64 -3.56
CA GLU A 378 5.90 -23.69 -3.77
C GLU A 378 4.57 -23.11 -4.28
N GLN A 379 4.17 -21.94 -3.80
CA GLN A 379 2.99 -21.22 -4.29
C GLN A 379 3.18 -20.74 -5.74
N CYS A 380 4.41 -20.40 -6.12
CA CYS A 380 4.77 -20.10 -7.50
C CYS A 380 4.69 -21.35 -8.40
N GLU A 381 5.22 -22.48 -7.94
CA GLU A 381 5.16 -23.77 -8.64
C GLU A 381 3.71 -24.26 -8.79
N ALA A 382 2.87 -24.08 -7.75
CA ALA A 382 1.44 -24.37 -7.80
C ALA A 382 0.64 -23.40 -8.68
N GLY A 383 1.26 -22.31 -9.15
CA GLY A 383 0.65 -21.32 -10.03
C GLY A 383 -0.37 -20.41 -9.35
N SER A 384 -0.38 -20.33 -8.01
CA SER A 384 -1.21 -19.39 -7.24
C SER A 384 -0.57 -18.00 -7.17
N VAL A 385 0.75 -17.92 -7.29
CA VAL A 385 1.56 -16.71 -7.40
C VAL A 385 2.34 -16.79 -8.72
N LYS A 386 2.38 -15.71 -9.51
CA LYS A 386 3.12 -15.72 -10.79
C LYS A 386 4.59 -15.31 -10.61
N VAL A 387 4.86 -14.33 -9.75
CA VAL A 387 6.18 -13.75 -9.54
C VAL A 387 6.43 -13.56 -8.05
N ILE A 388 7.64 -13.88 -7.60
CA ILE A 388 8.13 -13.55 -6.26
C ILE A 388 9.15 -12.42 -6.33
N GLY A 389 9.19 -11.62 -5.26
CA GLY A 389 10.15 -10.53 -5.16
C GLY A 389 10.55 -10.17 -3.74
N ALA A 390 11.40 -9.15 -3.64
CA ALA A 390 11.96 -8.64 -2.40
C ALA A 390 11.59 -7.17 -2.19
N SER A 391 11.14 -6.82 -0.99
CA SER A 391 11.16 -5.44 -0.51
C SER A 391 12.34 -5.28 0.44
N VAL A 392 13.26 -4.37 0.09
CA VAL A 392 14.54 -4.20 0.78
C VAL A 392 14.69 -2.78 1.32
N TYR A 393 15.54 -2.61 2.32
CA TYR A 393 15.77 -1.32 2.99
C TYR A 393 17.22 -0.85 2.93
N ASP A 394 18.17 -1.76 2.73
CA ASP A 394 19.59 -1.45 2.57
C ASP A 394 20.23 -2.14 1.34
N PRO A 395 21.40 -1.66 0.87
CA PRO A 395 22.04 -2.20 -0.33
C PRO A 395 22.46 -3.68 -0.25
N GLN A 396 22.82 -4.19 0.92
CA GLN A 396 23.27 -5.58 1.05
C GLN A 396 22.10 -6.55 0.89
N GLU A 397 20.92 -6.19 1.39
CA GLU A 397 19.68 -6.94 1.10
C GLU A 397 19.36 -6.96 -0.39
N ALA A 398 19.54 -5.83 -1.10
CA ALA A 398 19.34 -5.77 -2.54
C ALA A 398 20.30 -6.69 -3.30
N LEU A 399 21.59 -6.67 -2.95
CA LEU A 399 22.59 -7.55 -3.56
C LEU A 399 22.31 -9.03 -3.26
N ASP A 400 21.95 -9.38 -2.02
CA ASP A 400 21.53 -10.75 -1.66
C ASP A 400 20.30 -11.20 -2.46
N ALA A 401 19.31 -10.32 -2.63
CA ALA A 401 18.13 -10.61 -3.44
C ALA A 401 18.47 -10.82 -4.92
N LEU A 402 19.39 -10.03 -5.47
CA LEU A 402 19.81 -10.11 -6.88
C LEU A 402 20.69 -11.34 -7.18
N HIS A 403 21.36 -11.90 -6.18
CA HIS A 403 22.05 -13.19 -6.33
C HIS A 403 21.10 -14.38 -6.47
N ASP A 404 19.85 -14.26 -5.99
CA ASP A 404 18.86 -15.31 -6.15
C ASP A 404 18.12 -15.16 -7.49
N GLU A 405 18.41 -16.05 -8.44
CA GLU A 405 17.78 -16.05 -9.77
C GLU A 405 16.26 -16.17 -9.73
N ARG A 406 15.68 -16.68 -8.62
CA ARG A 406 14.23 -16.85 -8.48
C ARG A 406 13.53 -15.52 -8.14
N VAL A 407 14.26 -14.53 -7.64
CA VAL A 407 13.73 -13.18 -7.41
C VAL A 407 13.65 -12.46 -8.75
N LYS A 408 12.44 -12.06 -9.15
CA LYS A 408 12.19 -11.33 -10.42
C LYS A 408 11.63 -9.93 -10.21
N HIS A 409 11.45 -9.51 -8.96
CA HIS A 409 10.97 -8.18 -8.62
C HIS A 409 11.70 -7.65 -7.38
N LEU A 410 12.22 -6.43 -7.46
CA LEU A 410 12.91 -5.75 -6.37
C LEU A 410 12.22 -4.40 -6.11
N GLN A 411 11.87 -4.13 -4.85
CA GLN A 411 11.34 -2.85 -4.43
C GLN A 411 12.24 -2.23 -3.37
N LEU A 412 12.71 -1.01 -3.63
CA LEU A 412 13.64 -0.31 -2.74
C LEU A 412 13.32 1.19 -2.63
N PRO A 413 13.63 1.82 -1.48
CA PRO A 413 13.46 3.26 -1.31
C PRO A 413 14.63 4.01 -1.93
N ILE A 414 14.35 4.92 -2.87
CA ILE A 414 15.35 5.78 -3.50
C ILE A 414 14.73 7.15 -3.85
N ASN A 415 15.53 8.20 -3.75
CA ASN A 415 15.15 9.57 -4.09
C ASN A 415 16.38 10.36 -4.57
N VAL A 416 16.18 11.63 -4.94
CA VAL A 416 17.24 12.51 -5.49
C VAL A 416 18.43 12.74 -4.56
N LEU A 417 18.30 12.52 -3.25
CA LEU A 417 19.37 12.66 -2.27
C LEU A 417 20.03 11.32 -1.90
N ASP A 418 19.45 10.20 -2.33
CA ASP A 418 19.94 8.87 -1.97
C ASP A 418 21.02 8.40 -2.96
N ARG A 419 22.22 8.12 -2.44
CA ARG A 419 23.38 7.63 -3.19
C ARG A 419 23.82 6.22 -2.80
N ARG A 420 23.23 5.63 -1.75
CA ARG A 420 23.74 4.38 -1.17
C ARG A 420 23.67 3.19 -2.12
N TRP A 421 22.64 3.14 -2.97
CA TRP A 421 22.45 2.07 -3.95
C TRP A 421 23.56 2.04 -5.00
N LYS A 422 23.86 3.20 -5.58
CA LYS A 422 24.92 3.35 -6.58
C LYS A 422 26.30 3.14 -5.96
N ASN A 423 26.53 3.71 -4.77
CA ASN A 423 27.81 3.55 -4.07
C ASN A 423 28.11 2.09 -3.69
N ALA A 424 27.07 1.27 -3.51
CA ALA A 424 27.20 -0.16 -3.22
C ALA A 424 27.17 -1.05 -4.47
N GLY A 425 27.10 -0.49 -5.68
CA GLY A 425 27.06 -1.25 -6.94
C GLY A 425 25.74 -1.96 -7.23
N VAL A 426 24.63 -1.56 -6.60
CA VAL A 426 23.31 -2.20 -6.80
C VAL A 426 22.79 -1.96 -8.22
N ASP A 427 23.05 -0.79 -8.80
CA ASP A 427 22.67 -0.47 -10.19
C ASP A 427 23.43 -1.30 -11.22
N GLU A 428 24.67 -1.67 -10.93
CA GLU A 428 25.47 -2.59 -11.74
C GLU A 428 24.92 -4.02 -11.63
N ALA A 429 24.67 -4.51 -10.40
CA ALA A 429 24.09 -5.83 -10.18
C ALA A 429 22.69 -6.00 -10.84
N ILE A 430 21.88 -4.94 -10.87
CA ILE A 430 20.59 -4.95 -11.58
C ILE A 430 20.78 -5.02 -13.09
N ARG A 431 21.82 -4.37 -13.63
CA ARG A 431 22.12 -4.42 -15.07
C ARG A 431 22.43 -5.83 -15.56
N ASP A 432 23.08 -6.63 -14.71
CA ASP A 432 23.37 -8.05 -14.96
C ASP A 432 22.13 -8.94 -14.78
N ARG A 433 21.02 -8.39 -14.28
CA ARG A 433 19.73 -9.04 -14.07
C ARG A 433 18.60 -8.36 -14.86
N PRO A 434 18.65 -8.35 -16.21
CA PRO A 434 17.64 -7.70 -17.05
C PRO A 434 16.24 -8.33 -16.95
N ASP A 435 16.13 -9.47 -16.27
CA ASP A 435 14.88 -10.15 -15.93
C ASP A 435 14.19 -9.62 -14.66
N VAL A 436 14.85 -8.74 -13.90
CA VAL A 436 14.33 -8.19 -12.64
C VAL A 436 13.62 -6.86 -12.86
N THR A 437 12.35 -6.80 -12.49
CA THR A 437 11.61 -5.54 -12.41
C THR A 437 11.99 -4.77 -11.14
N VAL A 438 12.29 -3.48 -11.27
CA VAL A 438 12.70 -2.64 -10.13
C VAL A 438 11.70 -1.51 -9.89
N HIS A 439 11.10 -1.49 -8.70
CA HIS A 439 10.16 -0.48 -8.26
C HIS A 439 10.82 0.47 -7.26
N ALA A 440 11.00 1.73 -7.64
CA ALA A 440 11.47 2.79 -6.75
C ALA A 440 10.31 3.30 -5.88
N ARG A 441 10.41 3.18 -4.56
CA ARG A 441 9.50 3.84 -3.61
C ARG A 441 10.19 5.02 -2.94
N SER A 442 9.41 5.83 -2.21
CA SER A 442 9.91 7.00 -1.47
C SER A 442 10.51 8.10 -2.34
N ALA A 443 10.01 8.28 -3.58
CA ALA A 443 10.50 9.29 -4.52
C ALA A 443 10.53 10.73 -3.95
N PHE A 444 9.57 11.05 -3.09
CA PHE A 444 9.46 12.35 -2.41
C PHE A 444 9.87 12.30 -0.94
N LEU A 445 10.44 11.19 -0.46
CA LEU A 445 10.77 10.96 0.95
C LEU A 445 9.57 11.24 1.88
N GLN A 446 8.46 10.54 1.66
CA GLN A 446 7.17 10.76 2.33
C GLN A 446 6.60 12.19 2.21
N GLY A 447 6.96 12.91 1.14
CA GLY A 447 6.52 14.28 0.85
C GLY A 447 7.53 15.35 1.24
N ILE A 448 8.53 15.04 2.07
CA ILE A 448 9.52 16.01 2.58
C ILE A 448 10.15 16.81 1.44
N LEU A 449 10.59 16.14 0.37
CA LEU A 449 11.33 16.78 -0.72
C LEU A 449 10.54 17.83 -1.50
N VAL A 450 9.20 17.78 -1.44
CA VAL A 450 8.32 18.71 -2.17
C VAL A 450 7.76 19.81 -1.26
N HIS A 451 8.21 19.87 -0.01
CA HIS A 451 7.84 20.89 0.97
C HIS A 451 9.02 21.77 1.38
N PRO A 452 8.73 22.98 1.93
CA PRO A 452 9.76 23.89 2.46
C PRO A 452 10.64 23.25 3.54
N SER A 453 11.88 23.75 3.70
CA SER A 453 12.90 23.21 4.61
C SER A 453 12.46 23.18 6.07
N GLU A 454 11.51 24.03 6.48
CA GLU A 454 10.96 24.06 7.83
C GLU A 454 10.17 22.78 8.17
N ARG A 455 9.67 22.08 7.15
CA ARG A 455 9.01 20.77 7.32
C ARG A 455 10.01 19.60 7.31
N TRP A 456 11.29 19.85 7.03
CA TRP A 456 12.32 18.81 7.01
C TRP A 456 12.82 18.54 8.42
N PRO A 457 13.23 17.30 8.74
CA PRO A 457 13.80 17.00 10.04
C PRO A 457 15.21 17.56 10.16
N ALA A 458 15.53 18.09 11.34
CA ALA A 458 16.87 18.57 11.65
C ALA A 458 17.85 17.39 11.66
N VAL A 459 18.92 17.52 10.88
CA VAL A 459 19.99 16.52 10.77
C VAL A 459 21.33 17.21 10.92
N SER A 460 22.11 16.75 11.90
CA SER A 460 23.42 17.32 12.18
C SER A 460 24.32 17.24 10.95
N GLY A 461 24.91 18.37 10.54
CA GLY A 461 25.81 18.45 9.39
C GLY A 461 25.11 18.44 8.02
N PHE A 462 23.78 18.52 7.97
CA PHE A 462 23.02 18.60 6.72
C PHE A 462 22.20 19.89 6.64
N ASP A 463 22.54 20.75 5.68
CA ASP A 463 21.86 22.03 5.46
C ASP A 463 20.62 21.85 4.58
N ALA A 464 19.46 21.68 5.23
CA ALA A 464 18.18 21.48 4.56
C ALA A 464 17.74 22.71 3.76
N GLU A 465 17.97 23.93 4.26
CA GLU A 465 17.59 25.17 3.57
C GLU A 465 18.36 25.31 2.26
N ASN A 466 19.68 25.13 2.33
CA ASN A 466 20.51 25.16 1.12
C ASN A 466 20.12 24.04 0.15
N CYS A 467 19.83 22.83 0.64
CA CYS A 467 19.37 21.73 -0.21
C CYS A 467 18.06 22.08 -0.95
N VAL A 468 17.08 22.67 -0.25
CA VAL A 468 15.81 23.09 -0.88
C VAL A 468 16.07 24.18 -1.94
N ARG A 469 16.90 25.18 -1.64
CA ARG A 469 17.29 26.20 -2.63
C ARG A 469 17.95 25.58 -3.86
N THR A 470 18.86 24.62 -3.68
CA THR A 470 19.52 23.91 -4.79
C THR A 470 18.51 23.11 -5.61
N LEU A 471 17.56 22.40 -4.98
CA LEU A 471 16.51 21.67 -5.69
C LEU A 471 15.62 22.60 -6.52
N CYS A 472 15.20 23.74 -5.96
CA CYS A 472 14.42 24.76 -6.68
C CYS A 472 15.20 25.36 -7.85
N SER A 473 16.49 25.69 -7.64
CA SER A 473 17.36 26.21 -8.70
C SER A 473 17.52 25.20 -9.83
N LEU A 474 17.77 23.93 -9.51
CA LEU A 474 17.88 22.86 -10.51
C LEU A 474 16.56 22.66 -11.28
N ALA A 475 15.42 22.72 -10.60
CA ALA A 475 14.12 22.62 -11.25
C ALA A 475 13.96 23.74 -12.29
N ASN A 476 14.29 24.98 -11.94
CA ASN A 476 14.23 26.12 -12.86
C ASN A 476 15.23 25.98 -14.01
N ASP A 477 16.50 25.69 -13.72
CA ASP A 477 17.57 25.49 -14.70
C ASP A 477 17.21 24.42 -15.75
N PHE A 478 16.49 23.39 -15.33
CA PHE A 478 16.10 22.26 -16.19
C PHE A 478 14.72 22.43 -16.83
N GLY A 479 14.07 23.60 -16.69
CA GLY A 479 12.74 23.87 -17.26
C GLY A 479 11.64 22.98 -16.67
N ARG A 480 11.76 22.63 -15.38
CA ARG A 480 10.80 21.80 -14.64
C ARG A 480 9.72 22.67 -14.02
N THR A 481 8.55 22.07 -13.80
CA THR A 481 7.40 22.74 -13.17
C THR A 481 7.53 22.87 -11.66
N GLY A 482 8.46 22.14 -11.04
CA GLY A 482 8.77 22.21 -9.62
C GLY A 482 9.66 21.06 -9.16
N VAL A 483 9.88 20.96 -7.85
CA VAL A 483 10.75 19.91 -7.25
C VAL A 483 10.16 18.51 -7.42
N ALA A 484 8.82 18.38 -7.42
CA ALA A 484 8.15 17.10 -7.68
C ALA A 484 8.47 16.56 -9.10
N ASP A 485 8.39 17.43 -10.11
CA ASP A 485 8.79 17.14 -11.51
C ASP A 485 10.26 16.73 -11.57
N LEU A 486 11.14 17.50 -10.92
CA LEU A 486 12.57 17.19 -10.87
C LEU A 486 12.85 15.80 -10.28
N CYS A 487 12.20 15.45 -9.16
CA CYS A 487 12.37 14.16 -8.49
C CYS A 487 11.90 12.99 -9.37
N ILE A 488 10.70 13.10 -9.96
CA ILE A 488 10.19 12.09 -10.88
C ILE A 488 11.08 11.98 -12.12
N ALA A 489 11.48 13.10 -12.71
CA ALA A 489 12.31 13.11 -13.92
C ALA A 489 13.70 12.50 -13.70
N TYR A 490 14.28 12.67 -12.51
CA TYR A 490 15.54 12.03 -12.11
C TYR A 490 15.37 10.52 -11.96
N LEU A 491 14.40 10.05 -11.17
CA LEU A 491 14.20 8.60 -11.00
C LEU A 491 13.87 7.91 -12.34
N ARG A 492 13.12 8.59 -13.21
CA ARG A 492 12.83 8.11 -14.56
C ARG A 492 14.01 8.21 -15.52
N SER A 493 15.08 8.97 -15.22
CA SER A 493 16.30 8.96 -16.02
C SER A 493 17.21 7.78 -15.68
N LEU A 494 17.03 7.16 -14.50
CA LEU A 494 17.77 5.97 -14.10
C LEU A 494 17.37 4.77 -14.99
N PRO A 495 18.31 4.14 -15.72
CA PRO A 495 17.99 3.04 -16.63
C PRO A 495 17.57 1.77 -15.88
N TRP A 496 18.07 1.59 -14.65
CA TRP A 496 17.83 0.43 -13.80
C TRP A 496 16.52 0.49 -12.99
N ILE A 497 15.77 1.60 -13.06
CA ILE A 497 14.44 1.74 -12.45
C ILE A 497 13.35 1.45 -13.49
N THR A 498 12.53 0.43 -13.26
CA THR A 498 11.42 0.08 -14.17
C THR A 498 10.21 0.98 -13.97
N SER A 499 9.84 1.22 -12.71
CA SER A 499 8.66 2.01 -12.34
C SER A 499 8.87 2.76 -11.04
N VAL A 500 8.23 3.92 -10.89
CA VAL A 500 8.25 4.74 -9.69
C VAL A 500 6.88 4.62 -9.00
N VAL A 501 6.91 4.21 -7.73
CA VAL A 501 5.71 4.03 -6.90
C VAL A 501 5.33 5.34 -6.25
N ILE A 502 4.19 5.90 -6.66
CA ILE A 502 3.64 7.15 -6.11
C ILE A 502 2.23 6.87 -5.59
N GLY A 503 1.94 7.28 -4.36
CA GLY A 503 0.60 7.23 -3.79
C GLY A 503 -0.12 8.58 -3.90
N CYS A 504 -1.45 8.54 -3.80
CA CYS A 504 -2.30 9.73 -3.76
C CYS A 504 -3.60 9.45 -2.98
N GLU A 505 -4.22 10.54 -2.54
CA GLU A 505 -5.47 10.56 -1.77
C GLU A 505 -6.65 11.05 -2.62
N THR A 506 -6.38 11.79 -3.70
CA THR A 506 -7.43 12.35 -4.56
C THR A 506 -7.18 12.06 -6.03
N ILE A 507 -8.26 12.09 -6.81
CA ILE A 507 -8.18 12.01 -8.28
C ILE A 507 -7.36 13.18 -8.84
N SER A 508 -7.50 14.38 -8.26
CA SER A 508 -6.72 15.56 -8.69
C SER A 508 -5.21 15.35 -8.49
N GLN A 509 -4.79 14.80 -7.35
CA GLN A 509 -3.39 14.45 -7.13
C GLN A 509 -2.90 13.38 -8.12
N LEU A 510 -3.73 12.38 -8.44
CA LEU A 510 -3.40 11.39 -9.47
C LEU A 510 -3.20 12.02 -10.85
N GLU A 511 -4.07 12.96 -11.23
CA GLU A 511 -3.98 13.68 -12.50
C GLU A 511 -2.72 14.55 -12.57
N GLN A 512 -2.40 15.25 -11.48
CA GLN A 512 -1.15 16.00 -11.35
C GLN A 512 0.07 15.08 -11.48
N ASN A 513 0.08 13.96 -10.75
CA ASN A 513 1.16 12.97 -10.85
C ASN A 513 1.29 12.46 -12.29
N THR A 514 0.19 12.05 -12.92
CA THR A 514 0.16 11.58 -14.31
C THR A 514 0.76 12.61 -15.27
N ALA A 515 0.40 13.88 -15.12
CA ALA A 515 0.93 14.97 -15.93
C ALA A 515 2.45 15.12 -15.81
N LEU A 516 3.02 14.89 -14.62
CA LEU A 516 4.48 14.90 -14.42
C LEU A 516 5.17 13.77 -15.18
N PHE A 517 4.56 12.59 -15.28
CA PHE A 517 5.10 11.46 -16.05
C PHE A 517 5.07 11.66 -17.57
N LEU A 518 4.22 12.56 -18.07
CA LEU A 518 4.16 12.90 -19.50
C LEU A 518 5.30 13.85 -19.92
N ARG A 519 6.00 14.48 -18.97
CA ARG A 519 7.15 15.34 -19.27
C ARG A 519 8.39 14.50 -19.60
N PRO A 520 9.36 15.05 -20.36
CA PRO A 520 10.62 14.36 -20.66
C PRO A 520 11.41 13.99 -19.41
N ARG A 521 12.20 12.91 -19.46
CA ARG A 521 13.16 12.53 -18.40
C ARG A 521 14.28 13.58 -18.28
N LEU A 522 15.11 13.51 -17.24
CA LEU A 522 16.39 14.26 -17.25
C LEU A 522 17.34 13.65 -18.29
N THR A 523 18.16 14.50 -18.92
CA THR A 523 19.30 14.01 -19.74
C THR A 523 20.39 13.44 -18.84
N ILE A 524 21.38 12.77 -19.45
CA ILE A 524 22.55 12.25 -18.73
C ILE A 524 23.34 13.40 -18.08
N GLU A 525 23.52 14.51 -18.81
CA GLU A 525 24.21 15.71 -18.34
C GLU A 525 23.46 16.35 -17.17
N GLN A 526 22.13 16.47 -17.28
CA GLN A 526 21.30 17.00 -16.20
C GLN A 526 21.36 16.13 -14.95
N SER A 527 21.30 14.79 -15.12
CA SER A 527 21.39 13.84 -14.01
C SER A 527 22.75 13.91 -13.31
N LYS A 528 23.85 14.00 -14.08
CA LYS A 528 25.20 14.18 -13.54
C LYS A 528 25.35 15.52 -12.80
N LYS A 529 24.85 16.62 -13.38
CA LYS A 529 24.86 17.94 -12.74
C LYS A 529 24.08 17.92 -11.43
N LEU A 530 22.89 17.32 -11.41
CA LEU A 530 22.08 17.15 -10.20
C LEU A 530 22.86 16.37 -9.13
N GLU A 531 23.46 15.24 -9.50
CA GLU A 531 24.23 14.41 -8.57
C GLU A 531 25.46 15.13 -8.00
N SER A 532 26.12 16.00 -8.79
CA SER A 532 27.32 16.72 -8.36
C SER A 532 27.04 17.92 -7.45
N VAL A 533 25.86 18.53 -7.53
CA VAL A 533 25.53 19.74 -6.75
C VAL A 533 24.67 19.49 -5.53
N LEU A 534 23.90 18.39 -5.50
CA LEU A 534 23.08 18.06 -4.33
C LEU A 534 23.95 17.49 -3.19
N PRO A 535 23.72 17.92 -1.94
CA PRO A 535 24.44 17.40 -0.79
C PRO A 535 24.09 15.93 -0.53
N THR A 536 25.03 15.17 0.03
CA THR A 536 24.75 13.82 0.53
C THR A 536 24.07 13.91 1.88
N ALA A 537 22.87 13.37 2.01
CA ALA A 537 22.17 13.29 3.30
C ALA A 537 22.52 11.97 4.03
N PRO A 538 22.55 11.95 5.37
CA PRO A 538 22.81 10.73 6.14
C PRO A 538 21.81 9.61 5.83
N GLU A 539 22.28 8.36 5.91
CA GLU A 539 21.49 7.19 5.54
C GLU A 539 20.16 7.11 6.32
N GLU A 540 20.16 7.42 7.60
CA GLU A 540 18.99 7.44 8.48
C GLU A 540 17.92 8.47 8.05
N PHE A 541 18.35 9.56 7.42
CA PHE A 541 17.46 10.59 6.86
C PHE A 541 16.87 10.14 5.53
N VAL A 542 17.67 9.57 4.64
CA VAL A 542 17.20 9.09 3.33
C VAL A 542 16.42 7.77 3.41
N SER A 543 16.55 7.03 4.52
CA SER A 543 15.85 5.75 4.78
C SER A 543 14.64 5.85 5.72
N GLY A 544 14.64 6.79 6.68
CA GLY A 544 13.49 7.11 7.55
C GLY A 544 13.30 6.27 8.84
N ALA A 545 14.31 5.61 9.40
CA ALA A 545 14.15 4.71 10.57
C ALA A 545 14.50 5.34 11.95
N THR A 546 13.74 5.01 13.03
CA THR A 546 14.00 5.41 14.45
C THR A 546 14.40 4.26 15.39
N GLY A 547 15.01 4.60 16.54
CA GLY A 547 15.67 3.68 17.49
C GLY A 547 14.79 2.66 18.23
N HIS A 548 15.31 1.43 18.35
CA HIS A 548 14.59 0.20 18.73
C HIS A 548 13.94 0.16 20.13
N LEU A 549 14.67 0.43 21.22
CA LEU A 549 14.14 0.28 22.60
C LEU A 549 13.24 1.44 23.04
N GLY A 550 13.57 2.66 22.60
CA GLY A 550 12.81 3.86 22.96
C GLY A 550 11.36 3.81 22.44
N ARG A 551 11.14 3.22 21.26
CA ARG A 551 9.79 2.98 20.71
C ARG A 551 8.91 2.18 21.66
N VAL A 552 9.43 1.04 22.11
CA VAL A 552 8.65 0.08 22.90
C VAL A 552 8.36 0.61 24.30
N MET A 553 9.30 1.35 24.91
CA MET A 553 9.10 1.99 26.21
C MET A 553 8.08 3.13 26.14
N ALA A 554 8.13 3.97 25.11
CA ALA A 554 7.12 5.01 24.89
C ALA A 554 5.72 4.43 24.68
N GLN A 555 5.62 3.33 23.93
CA GLN A 555 4.36 2.61 23.75
C GLN A 555 3.82 2.07 25.07
N GLY A 556 4.69 1.54 25.95
CA GLY A 556 4.31 1.09 27.29
C GLY A 556 3.71 2.22 28.13
N LEU A 557 4.41 3.35 28.24
CA LEU A 557 3.94 4.53 28.98
C LEU A 557 2.61 5.07 28.43
N ALA A 558 2.50 5.20 27.10
CA ALA A 558 1.29 5.68 26.44
C ALA A 558 0.09 4.74 26.69
N SER A 559 0.31 3.42 26.64
CA SER A 559 -0.72 2.42 26.93
C SER A 559 -1.21 2.43 28.37
N ALA A 560 -0.40 2.95 29.31
CA ALA A 560 -0.77 3.15 30.70
C ALA A 560 -1.47 4.50 30.95
N GLY A 561 -1.82 5.24 29.88
CA GLY A 561 -2.54 6.52 29.96
C GLY A 561 -1.66 7.75 30.11
N ALA A 562 -0.33 7.63 29.97
CA ALA A 562 0.55 8.79 30.01
C ALA A 562 0.48 9.60 28.71
N HIS A 563 0.51 10.93 28.81
CA HIS A 563 0.85 11.79 27.68
C HIS A 563 2.37 11.73 27.45
N VAL A 564 2.81 10.99 26.43
CA VAL A 564 4.23 10.77 26.17
C VAL A 564 4.85 11.89 25.34
N LEU A 565 5.87 12.56 25.89
CA LEU A 565 6.75 13.46 25.14
C LEU A 565 7.86 12.65 24.48
N VAL A 566 7.77 12.41 23.17
CA VAL A 566 8.76 11.62 22.43
C VAL A 566 9.94 12.49 22.05
N ASN A 567 11.09 12.28 22.69
CA ASN A 567 12.32 13.01 22.40
C ASN A 567 13.22 12.29 21.40
N GLY A 568 13.83 13.08 20.51
CA GLY A 568 14.86 12.63 19.60
C GLY A 568 15.43 13.79 18.80
N ARG A 569 16.65 13.63 18.30
CA ARG A 569 17.31 14.63 17.44
C ARG A 569 16.63 14.72 16.07
N ASN A 570 16.15 13.59 15.59
CA ASN A 570 15.50 13.49 14.29
C ASN A 570 13.99 13.71 14.45
N SER A 571 13.48 14.85 14.00
CA SER A 571 12.07 15.17 14.14
C SER A 571 11.13 14.28 13.30
N HIS A 572 11.63 13.60 12.25
CA HIS A 572 10.86 12.60 11.50
C HIS A 572 10.57 11.41 12.37
N SER A 573 11.63 10.99 13.03
CA SER A 573 11.63 9.83 13.87
C SER A 573 10.65 10.00 15.03
N VAL A 574 10.71 11.18 15.65
CA VAL A 574 9.80 11.61 16.69
C VAL A 574 8.37 11.71 16.17
N ALA A 575 8.15 12.32 15.01
CA ALA A 575 6.80 12.50 14.45
C ALA A 575 6.14 11.18 14.05
N GLU A 576 6.90 10.24 13.47
CA GLU A 576 6.43 8.89 13.13
C GLU A 576 5.96 8.18 14.39
N GLN A 577 6.81 8.12 15.41
CA GLN A 577 6.47 7.47 16.67
C GLN A 577 5.29 8.15 17.38
N VAL A 578 5.21 9.49 17.37
CA VAL A 578 4.05 10.23 17.90
C VAL A 578 2.78 9.89 17.13
N SER A 579 2.87 9.76 15.80
CA SER A 579 1.74 9.37 14.94
C SER A 579 1.31 7.94 15.21
N GLU A 580 2.24 6.99 15.37
CA GLU A 580 1.96 5.60 15.75
C GLU A 580 1.21 5.52 17.10
N LEU A 581 1.68 6.28 18.09
CA LEU A 581 1.05 6.34 19.42
C LEU A 581 -0.36 6.95 19.35
N ARG A 582 -0.52 8.07 18.64
CA ARG A 582 -1.83 8.73 18.46
C ARG A 582 -2.80 7.90 17.64
N GLY A 583 -2.32 7.23 16.59
CA GLY A 583 -3.10 6.31 15.77
C GLY A 583 -3.59 5.09 16.54
N SER A 584 -2.90 4.75 17.63
CA SER A 584 -3.30 3.71 18.59
C SER A 584 -4.22 4.25 19.71
N GLY A 585 -4.67 5.50 19.62
CA GLY A 585 -5.58 6.13 20.58
C GLY A 585 -4.90 6.77 21.80
N PHE A 586 -3.57 6.87 21.82
CA PHE A 586 -2.83 7.41 22.96
C PHE A 586 -2.44 8.88 22.81
N GLU A 587 -2.15 9.54 23.93
CA GLU A 587 -1.65 10.90 23.93
C GLU A 587 -0.12 10.92 23.78
N ALA A 588 0.37 11.60 22.74
CA ALA A 588 1.79 11.80 22.53
C ALA A 588 2.07 13.19 21.93
N SER A 589 3.23 13.77 22.22
CA SER A 589 3.70 15.03 21.61
C SER A 589 5.18 14.97 21.27
N PRO A 590 5.61 15.70 20.22
CA PRO A 590 7.01 15.70 19.81
C PRO A 590 7.90 16.54 20.74
N ALA A 591 9.13 16.07 20.96
CA ALA A 591 10.18 16.76 21.71
C ALA A 591 11.50 16.75 20.92
N CYS A 592 11.54 17.49 19.80
CA CYS A 592 12.62 17.41 18.82
C CYS A 592 13.81 18.31 19.19
N PHE A 593 14.79 17.78 19.92
CA PHE A 593 16.03 18.49 20.25
C PHE A 593 17.16 17.52 20.62
N ASP A 594 18.42 17.99 20.55
CA ASP A 594 19.58 17.28 21.08
C ASP A 594 19.67 17.48 22.58
N ILE A 595 19.65 16.38 23.34
CA ILE A 595 19.72 16.39 24.80
C ILE A 595 21.06 16.89 25.35
N THR A 596 22.10 16.93 24.53
CA THR A 596 23.42 17.48 24.91
C THR A 596 23.47 19.00 24.78
N ASP A 597 22.49 19.61 24.09
CA ASP A 597 22.32 21.06 24.03
C ASP A 597 21.53 21.52 25.27
N ARG A 598 22.26 22.14 26.20
CA ARG A 598 21.70 22.65 27.45
C ARG A 598 20.62 23.70 27.23
N GLY A 599 20.81 24.57 26.22
CA GLY A 599 19.88 25.64 25.90
C GLY A 599 18.58 25.07 25.34
N ALA A 600 18.68 24.10 24.44
CA ALA A 600 17.50 23.43 23.88
C ALA A 600 16.69 22.67 24.93
N VAL A 601 17.36 21.96 25.85
CA VAL A 601 16.71 21.29 26.99
C VAL A 601 15.96 22.30 27.86
N SER A 602 16.62 23.40 28.27
CA SER A 602 16.00 24.43 29.11
C SER A 602 14.80 25.08 28.41
N ALA A 603 14.96 25.49 27.15
CA ALA A 603 13.89 26.12 26.38
C ALA A 603 12.68 25.18 26.21
N PHE A 604 12.92 23.88 26.00
CA PHE A 604 11.86 22.90 25.92
C PHE A 604 11.12 22.73 27.24
N LEU A 605 11.84 22.62 28.37
CA LEU A 605 11.23 22.48 29.69
C LEU A 605 10.47 23.74 30.11
N GLU A 606 10.96 24.94 29.77
CA GLU A 606 10.22 26.19 29.96
C GLU A 606 8.91 26.21 29.15
N ARG A 607 8.93 25.66 27.93
CA ARG A 607 7.71 25.48 27.14
C ARG A 607 6.75 24.50 27.80
N ILE A 608 7.22 23.35 28.29
CA ILE A 608 6.39 22.39 29.04
C ILE A 608 5.82 23.02 30.32
N SER A 609 6.60 23.85 31.01
CA SER A 609 6.13 24.62 32.17
C SER A 609 4.95 25.51 31.82
N ARG A 610 5.00 26.22 30.69
CA ARG A 610 3.87 27.06 30.24
C ARG A 610 2.67 26.26 29.75
N GLU A 611 2.89 25.17 29.02
CA GLU A 611 1.82 24.41 28.37
C GLU A 611 1.12 23.40 29.29
N ARG A 612 1.87 22.81 30.23
CA ARG A 612 1.41 21.66 31.04
C ARG A 612 1.61 21.87 32.53
N GLY A 613 2.49 22.80 32.95
CA GLY A 613 2.74 23.13 34.35
C GLY A 613 3.51 22.08 35.16
N ARG A 614 3.62 20.84 34.68
CA ARG A 614 4.30 19.74 35.39
C ARG A 614 4.93 18.73 34.45
N LEU A 615 5.80 17.89 35.01
CA LEU A 615 6.35 16.70 34.38
C LEU A 615 6.37 15.58 35.42
N ASP A 616 5.66 14.49 35.16
CA ASP A 616 5.47 13.41 36.15
C ASP A 616 6.60 12.37 36.11
N VAL A 617 7.09 12.06 34.90
CA VAL A 617 8.11 11.04 34.66
C VAL A 617 9.17 11.54 33.69
N VAL A 618 10.44 11.32 34.01
CA VAL A 618 11.59 11.52 33.09
C VAL A 618 12.24 10.17 32.80
N VAL A 619 12.41 9.83 31.52
CA VAL A 619 13.12 8.61 31.10
C VAL A 619 14.38 8.98 30.31
N ASN A 620 15.55 8.79 30.90
CA ASN A 620 16.83 9.03 30.23
C ASN A 620 17.29 7.76 29.50
N ASN A 621 16.94 7.64 28.22
CA ASN A 621 17.24 6.47 27.39
C ASN A 621 18.32 6.68 26.33
N ALA A 622 18.54 7.92 25.89
CA ALA A 622 19.40 8.21 24.75
C ALA A 622 20.85 7.72 24.97
N SER A 623 21.38 6.99 23.99
CA SER A 623 22.76 6.53 23.98
C SER A 623 23.19 6.26 22.55
N THR A 624 24.35 6.77 22.15
CA THR A 624 24.99 6.49 20.86
C THR A 624 26.50 6.51 21.07
N GLY A 625 27.22 5.57 20.48
CA GLY A 625 28.68 5.50 20.60
C GLY A 625 29.30 4.52 19.62
N ARG A 626 30.61 4.68 19.38
CA ARG A 626 31.40 3.83 18.49
C ARG A 626 31.75 2.51 19.18
N THR A 627 31.53 1.39 18.50
CA THR A 627 32.06 0.08 18.90
C THR A 627 33.51 -0.07 18.44
N GLY A 628 34.33 -0.81 19.18
CA GLY A 628 35.71 -1.06 18.79
C GLY A 628 36.50 -1.79 19.87
N LYS A 629 37.68 -2.28 19.51
CA LYS A 629 38.60 -2.89 20.49
C LYS A 629 39.08 -1.83 21.49
N PHE A 630 39.55 -2.30 22.64
CA PHE A 630 40.04 -1.41 23.70
C PHE A 630 41.09 -0.39 23.20
N GLU A 631 42.00 -0.82 22.33
CA GLU A 631 43.08 0.01 21.76
C GLU A 631 42.59 1.00 20.67
N GLU A 632 41.36 0.84 20.18
CA GLU A 632 40.79 1.63 19.07
C GLU A 632 39.91 2.79 19.56
N ILE A 633 39.59 2.84 20.86
CA ILE A 633 38.78 3.89 21.48
C ILE A 633 39.68 5.04 21.89
N ASN A 634 39.46 6.21 21.28
CA ASN A 634 40.17 7.43 21.63
C ASN A 634 39.46 8.21 22.78
N SER A 635 40.08 9.28 23.24
CA SER A 635 39.54 10.12 24.32
C SER A 635 38.22 10.80 23.96
N SER A 636 38.05 11.25 22.71
CA SER A 636 36.82 11.94 22.29
C SER A 636 35.62 11.01 22.23
N ASP A 637 35.81 9.74 21.84
CA ASP A 637 34.79 8.69 21.90
C ASP A 637 34.34 8.45 23.37
N PHE A 638 35.29 8.51 24.30
CA PHE A 638 35.04 8.36 25.73
C PHE A 638 34.25 9.55 26.30
N GLU A 639 34.71 10.77 26.00
CA GLU A 639 34.05 12.02 26.41
C GLU A 639 32.63 12.13 25.86
N GLN A 640 32.42 11.76 24.59
CA GLN A 640 31.12 11.82 23.95
C GLN A 640 30.10 10.92 24.64
N LEU A 641 30.48 9.68 25.01
CA LEU A 641 29.58 8.77 25.70
C LEU A 641 29.21 9.27 27.10
N PHE A 642 30.15 9.85 27.83
CA PHE A 642 29.87 10.53 29.11
C PHE A 642 28.96 11.74 28.92
N ARG A 643 29.20 12.55 27.87
CA ARG A 643 28.37 13.71 27.56
C ARG A 643 26.91 13.32 27.34
N ILE A 644 26.67 12.25 26.59
CA ILE A 644 25.32 11.78 26.24
C ILE A 644 24.65 11.06 27.42
N ASN A 645 25.35 10.14 28.09
CA ASN A 645 24.70 9.27 29.08
C ASN A 645 24.65 9.90 30.48
N VAL A 646 25.68 10.66 30.87
CA VAL A 646 25.85 11.13 32.25
C VAL A 646 25.55 12.62 32.34
N ILE A 647 26.26 13.45 31.55
CA ILE A 647 26.14 14.91 31.64
C ILE A 647 24.76 15.37 31.18
N ALA A 648 24.25 14.83 30.06
CA ALA A 648 22.90 15.18 29.60
C ALA A 648 21.82 14.70 30.58
N SER A 649 21.92 13.49 31.15
CA SER A 649 20.98 13.01 32.17
C SER A 649 20.98 13.90 33.41
N PHE A 650 22.16 14.31 33.90
CA PHE A 650 22.28 15.28 34.98
C PHE A 650 21.59 16.60 34.63
N HIS A 651 21.89 17.16 33.46
CA HIS A 651 21.31 18.42 33.00
C HIS A 651 19.79 18.34 32.89
N ILE A 652 19.25 17.29 32.25
CA ILE A 652 17.81 17.06 32.12
C ILE A 652 17.14 17.00 33.50
N ILE A 653 17.68 16.21 34.44
CA ILE A 653 17.10 16.08 35.79
C ILE A 653 17.10 17.44 36.48
N THR A 654 18.24 18.12 36.53
CA THR A 654 18.35 19.43 37.21
C THR A 654 17.43 20.49 36.61
N ALA A 655 17.33 20.56 35.29
CA ALA A 655 16.45 21.49 34.60
C ALA A 655 14.97 21.13 34.76
N ALA A 656 14.64 19.84 34.92
CA ALA A 656 13.27 19.37 35.12
C ALA A 656 12.78 19.47 36.58
N LEU A 657 13.67 19.73 37.55
CA LEU A 657 13.30 19.80 38.98
C LEU A 657 12.10 20.69 39.30
N PRO A 658 11.96 21.91 38.73
CA PRO A 658 10.78 22.73 38.99
C PRO A 658 9.47 22.03 38.58
N LEU A 659 9.46 21.38 37.40
CA LEU A 659 8.30 20.66 36.88
C LEU A 659 8.00 19.38 37.66
N LEU A 660 9.04 18.66 38.09
CA LEU A 660 8.92 17.46 38.92
C LEU A 660 8.35 17.82 40.30
N ARG A 661 8.78 18.93 40.90
CA ARG A 661 8.23 19.42 42.18
C ARG A 661 6.78 19.89 42.04
N GLU A 662 6.40 20.47 40.90
CA GLU A 662 4.99 20.74 40.62
C GLU A 662 4.17 19.46 40.42
N SER A 663 4.73 18.44 39.78
CA SER A 663 4.09 17.11 39.76
C SER A 663 3.86 16.60 41.18
N VAL A 664 4.87 16.61 42.05
CA VAL A 664 4.75 16.18 43.46
C VAL A 664 3.64 16.90 44.21
N LYS A 665 3.50 18.23 44.04
CA LYS A 665 2.41 19.00 44.68
C LYS A 665 1.03 18.55 44.19
N MET A 666 0.92 18.12 42.94
CA MET A 666 -0.35 17.76 42.29
C MET A 666 -0.72 16.28 42.43
N THR A 667 0.27 15.38 42.47
CA THR A 667 0.08 13.92 42.39
C THR A 667 0.64 13.18 43.61
N GLY A 668 1.45 13.83 44.43
CA GLY A 668 2.08 13.24 45.62
C GLY A 668 3.47 12.66 45.38
N GLY A 669 3.94 12.57 44.13
CA GLY A 669 5.26 12.07 43.78
C GLY A 669 5.64 12.26 42.30
N ALA A 670 6.93 12.17 41.99
CA ALA A 670 7.43 12.13 40.62
C ALA A 670 8.54 11.09 40.47
N SER A 671 8.82 10.66 39.24
CA SER A 671 9.79 9.58 38.99
C SER A 671 10.78 9.91 37.88
N VAL A 672 12.04 9.55 38.10
CA VAL A 672 13.11 9.59 37.10
C VAL A 672 13.63 8.17 36.90
N VAL A 673 13.67 7.72 35.66
CA VAL A 673 14.17 6.40 35.28
C VAL A 673 15.34 6.55 34.31
N ASN A 674 16.53 6.16 34.74
CA ASN A 674 17.73 6.14 33.91
C ASN A 674 17.91 4.76 33.26
N ILE A 675 18.04 4.70 31.93
CA ILE A 675 18.32 3.44 31.23
C ILE A 675 19.83 3.23 31.20
N SER A 676 20.30 2.33 32.05
CA SER A 676 21.69 1.91 32.15
C SER A 676 21.97 0.70 31.24
N SER A 677 22.75 -0.27 31.72
CA SER A 677 23.10 -1.52 31.05
C SER A 677 23.60 -2.52 32.08
N MET A 678 23.51 -3.82 31.80
CA MET A 678 24.27 -4.85 32.52
C MET A 678 25.77 -4.51 32.58
N TYR A 679 26.31 -3.86 31.54
CA TYR A 679 27.72 -3.47 31.52
C TYR A 679 28.07 -2.24 32.36
N GLY A 680 27.06 -1.62 32.99
CA GLY A 680 27.30 -0.69 34.10
C GLY A 680 27.52 -1.42 35.44
N SER A 681 27.19 -2.71 35.54
CA SER A 681 27.32 -3.51 36.76
C SER A 681 28.44 -4.55 36.67
N VAL A 682 28.71 -5.06 35.47
CA VAL A 682 29.79 -6.04 35.21
C VAL A 682 30.56 -5.67 33.95
N SER A 683 31.77 -6.18 33.78
CA SER A 683 32.51 -6.00 32.52
C SER A 683 31.87 -6.84 31.40
N PRO A 684 31.91 -6.39 30.13
CA PRO A 684 31.77 -7.31 29.00
C PRO A 684 32.81 -8.42 29.09
N ASP A 685 32.37 -9.66 28.84
CA ASP A 685 33.25 -10.83 28.78
C ASP A 685 33.86 -10.91 27.36
N PRO A 686 35.17 -10.68 27.20
CA PRO A 686 35.80 -10.65 25.87
C PRO A 686 35.67 -11.97 25.11
N SER A 687 35.47 -13.10 25.81
CA SER A 687 35.30 -14.41 25.19
C SER A 687 34.00 -14.52 24.37
N ILE A 688 33.02 -13.65 24.64
CA ILE A 688 31.72 -13.61 23.95
C ILE A 688 31.84 -12.93 22.58
N TYR A 689 32.76 -11.96 22.44
CA TYR A 689 32.85 -11.10 21.26
C TYR A 689 33.78 -11.63 20.16
N GLY A 690 34.59 -12.65 20.46
CA GLY A 690 35.40 -13.36 19.46
C GLY A 690 36.30 -12.45 18.62
N ARG A 691 36.33 -12.68 17.30
CA ARG A 691 37.08 -11.86 16.32
C ARG A 691 36.22 -10.76 15.66
N SER A 692 34.99 -10.53 16.13
CA SER A 692 33.99 -9.67 15.46
C SER A 692 34.38 -8.20 15.36
N GLY A 693 35.30 -7.73 16.22
CA GLY A 693 35.63 -6.31 16.34
C GLY A 693 34.53 -5.45 16.98
N ALA A 694 33.38 -6.05 17.33
CA ALA A 694 32.20 -5.37 17.85
C ALA A 694 32.14 -5.36 19.39
N ASN A 695 33.30 -5.19 20.04
CA ASN A 695 33.38 -5.15 21.50
C ASN A 695 32.59 -3.96 22.03
N SER A 696 31.89 -4.18 23.15
CA SER A 696 31.37 -3.07 23.94
C SER A 696 32.57 -2.23 24.42
N PRO A 697 32.67 -0.95 24.04
CA PRO A 697 33.83 -0.13 24.38
C PRO A 697 33.85 0.15 25.88
N ALA A 698 35.06 0.35 26.44
CA ALA A 698 35.22 0.66 27.87
C ALA A 698 34.44 1.92 28.28
N SER A 699 34.38 2.92 27.40
CA SER A 699 33.62 4.15 27.57
C SER A 699 32.12 3.90 27.82
N TYR A 700 31.53 2.88 27.21
CA TYR A 700 30.12 2.54 27.41
C TYR A 700 29.88 2.00 28.81
N GLY A 701 30.62 0.97 29.24
CA GLY A 701 30.50 0.40 30.58
C GLY A 701 30.74 1.43 31.67
N CYS A 702 31.81 2.23 31.54
CA CYS A 702 32.13 3.31 32.46
C CYS A 702 31.02 4.37 32.56
N ALA A 703 30.47 4.83 31.42
CA ALA A 703 29.39 5.82 31.42
C ALA A 703 28.10 5.24 32.04
N LYS A 704 27.77 3.98 31.77
CA LYS A 704 26.60 3.30 32.35
C LYS A 704 26.77 3.02 33.86
N ALA A 705 27.97 2.69 34.32
CA ALA A 705 28.30 2.58 35.74
C ALA A 705 28.20 3.95 36.45
N ALA A 706 28.74 5.00 35.83
CA ALA A 706 28.61 6.37 36.34
C ALA A 706 27.13 6.80 36.42
N LEU A 707 26.29 6.41 35.45
CA LEU A 707 24.86 6.68 35.48
C LEU A 707 24.13 5.93 36.62
N ILE A 708 24.53 4.69 36.93
CA ILE A 708 24.00 3.95 38.10
C ILE A 708 24.38 4.66 39.40
N GLN A 709 25.65 5.09 39.53
CA GLN A 709 26.07 5.80 40.73
C GLN A 709 25.39 7.16 40.86
N PHE A 710 25.23 7.88 39.75
CA PHE A 710 24.48 9.13 39.71
C PHE A 710 23.01 8.93 40.10
N THR A 711 22.40 7.82 39.69
CA THR A 711 21.04 7.44 40.08
C THR A 711 20.92 7.34 41.61
N ARG A 712 21.86 6.67 42.29
CA ARG A 712 21.86 6.55 43.76
C ARG A 712 22.04 7.91 44.45
N TYR A 713 22.96 8.73 43.94
CA TYR A 713 23.18 10.07 44.46
C TYR A 713 21.91 10.92 44.33
N ALA A 714 21.33 11.01 43.13
CA ALA A 714 20.12 11.77 42.88
C ALA A 714 18.94 11.24 43.69
N ALA A 715 18.81 9.92 43.87
CA ALA A 715 17.80 9.32 44.72
C ALA A 715 17.86 9.82 46.17
N CYS A 716 19.05 9.85 46.77
CA CYS A 716 19.22 10.30 48.15
C CYS A 716 18.91 11.80 48.31
N HIS A 717 19.30 12.61 47.33
CA HIS A 717 19.15 14.06 47.39
C HIS A 717 17.76 14.56 46.99
N LEU A 718 17.03 13.82 46.16
CA LEU A 718 15.69 14.19 45.71
C LEU A 718 14.57 13.46 46.46
N ALA A 719 14.89 12.48 47.30
CA ALA A 719 13.92 11.81 48.17
C ALA A 719 13.14 12.77 49.11
N PRO A 720 13.74 13.79 49.74
CA PRO A 720 12.99 14.77 50.55
C PRO A 720 11.93 15.53 49.73
N ASP A 721 12.16 15.70 48.43
CA ASP A 721 11.22 16.32 47.49
C ASP A 721 10.16 15.33 46.98
N ARG A 722 10.14 14.08 47.47
CA ARG A 722 9.30 12.97 46.98
C ARG A 722 9.49 12.66 45.49
N ILE A 723 10.69 12.91 44.96
CA ILE A 723 11.08 12.54 43.60
C ILE A 723 11.95 11.27 43.70
N ARG A 724 11.47 10.19 43.09
CA ARG A 724 12.18 8.90 43.08
C ARG A 724 13.10 8.85 41.87
N VAL A 725 14.31 8.33 42.05
CA VAL A 725 15.28 8.20 40.96
C VAL A 725 15.80 6.78 40.93
N ASN A 726 15.50 6.05 39.87
CA ASN A 726 15.86 4.65 39.71
C ASN A 726 16.53 4.43 38.35
N SER A 727 17.21 3.30 38.20
CA SER A 727 17.75 2.87 36.91
C SER A 727 17.25 1.49 36.54
N ILE A 728 17.10 1.26 35.24
CA ILE A 728 16.92 -0.07 34.66
C ILE A 728 18.24 -0.42 33.98
N SER A 729 18.77 -1.61 34.26
CA SER A 729 19.95 -2.14 33.56
C SER A 729 19.50 -3.29 32.65
N PRO A 730 19.21 -3.01 31.36
CA PRO A 730 18.95 -4.08 30.41
C PRO A 730 20.19 -4.94 30.21
N GLY A 731 19.98 -6.25 30.12
CA GLY A 731 20.99 -7.21 29.66
C GLY A 731 21.17 -7.18 28.14
N PRO A 732 21.28 -8.35 27.48
CA PRO A 732 21.35 -8.39 26.03
C PRO A 732 19.96 -8.19 25.41
N PHE A 733 19.69 -6.96 24.93
CA PHE A 733 18.54 -6.59 24.08
C PHE A 733 18.98 -6.11 22.68
N PRO A 734 19.82 -6.85 21.95
CA PRO A 734 20.22 -6.45 20.61
C PRO A 734 19.01 -6.43 19.67
N SER A 735 19.02 -5.51 18.70
CA SER A 735 18.02 -5.54 17.63
C SER A 735 18.15 -6.84 16.84
N GLN A 736 17.05 -7.26 16.24
CA GLN A 736 17.06 -8.51 15.47
C GLN A 736 18.07 -8.45 14.32
N ASP A 737 18.19 -7.29 13.67
CA ASP A 737 19.15 -7.03 12.59
C ASP A 737 20.62 -7.17 13.04
N TYR A 738 20.92 -6.89 14.30
CA TYR A 738 22.27 -7.06 14.85
C TYR A 738 22.56 -8.54 15.17
N LEU A 739 21.57 -9.25 15.70
CA LEU A 739 21.67 -10.68 16.00
C LEU A 739 21.81 -11.55 14.74
N ASP A 740 21.17 -11.16 13.65
CA ASP A 740 21.18 -11.92 12.40
C ASP A 740 22.52 -11.80 11.64
N LYS A 741 23.31 -10.76 11.95
CA LYS A 741 24.66 -10.53 11.40
C LYS A 741 25.74 -11.39 12.07
N ASP A 742 25.53 -11.80 13.32
CA ASP A 742 26.47 -12.63 14.08
C ASP A 742 25.76 -13.69 14.94
N PRO A 743 25.36 -14.83 14.34
CA PRO A 743 24.69 -15.90 15.04
C PRO A 743 25.54 -16.58 16.12
N GLU A 744 26.87 -16.50 16.02
CA GLU A 744 27.77 -17.02 17.06
C GLU A 744 27.75 -16.11 18.28
N PHE A 745 27.86 -14.79 18.07
CA PHE A 745 27.68 -13.81 19.13
C PHE A 745 26.34 -13.97 19.84
N ARG A 746 25.25 -14.20 19.09
CA ARG A 746 23.93 -14.53 19.66
C ARG A 746 23.98 -15.74 20.59
N ARG A 747 24.53 -16.88 20.13
CA ARG A 747 24.63 -18.10 20.94
C ARG A 747 25.45 -17.87 22.20
N GLN A 748 26.54 -17.11 22.10
CA GLN A 748 27.38 -16.80 23.24
C GLN A 748 26.63 -15.95 24.28
N LEU A 749 25.85 -14.96 23.84
CA LEU A 749 24.97 -14.19 24.73
C LEU A 749 23.88 -15.06 25.36
N GLU A 750 23.19 -15.91 24.59
CA GLU A 750 22.14 -16.79 25.10
C GLU A 750 22.68 -17.79 26.13
N ARG A 751 23.85 -18.40 25.85
CA ARG A 751 24.55 -19.32 26.76
C ARG A 751 24.95 -18.67 28.08
N LYS A 752 25.30 -17.38 28.04
CA LYS A 752 25.64 -16.57 29.21
C LYS A 752 24.44 -15.84 29.81
N THR A 753 23.22 -16.08 29.33
CA THR A 753 22.02 -15.58 29.99
C THR A 753 21.37 -16.74 30.72
N PRO A 754 21.14 -16.70 32.05
CA PRO A 754 20.59 -17.84 32.78
C PRO A 754 19.21 -18.29 32.29
N LEU A 755 18.38 -17.36 31.82
CA LEU A 755 17.10 -17.69 31.17
C LEU A 755 17.27 -18.41 29.81
N GLY A 756 18.51 -18.63 29.35
CA GLY A 756 18.84 -19.32 28.11
C GLY A 756 18.42 -18.58 26.84
N ARG A 757 18.05 -17.30 26.96
CA ARG A 757 17.54 -16.46 25.86
C ARG A 757 17.88 -15.00 26.07
N LEU A 758 17.82 -14.23 24.98
CA LEU A 758 17.96 -12.78 25.01
C LEU A 758 16.64 -12.10 25.40
N GLY A 759 16.75 -10.85 25.83
CA GLY A 759 15.58 -10.04 26.19
C GLY A 759 14.82 -9.55 24.95
N SER A 760 13.49 -9.61 24.99
CA SER A 760 12.62 -8.92 24.04
C SER A 760 12.40 -7.48 24.49
N ALA A 761 12.48 -6.51 23.58
CA ALA A 761 12.27 -5.09 23.92
C ALA A 761 10.95 -4.82 24.67
N THR A 762 9.90 -5.61 24.43
CA THR A 762 8.60 -5.51 25.13
C THR A 762 8.69 -5.81 26.63
N GLU A 763 9.67 -6.60 27.06
CA GLU A 763 9.88 -6.95 28.47
C GLU A 763 10.40 -5.78 29.30
N LEU A 764 10.82 -4.67 28.66
CA LEU A 764 11.19 -3.43 29.37
C LEU A 764 9.97 -2.58 29.76
N GLN A 765 8.78 -2.84 29.20
CA GLN A 765 7.57 -2.06 29.52
C GLN A 765 7.14 -2.25 30.98
N GLY A 766 7.07 -3.50 31.46
CA GLY A 766 6.67 -3.80 32.84
C GLY A 766 7.57 -3.13 33.89
N PRO A 767 8.89 -3.35 33.85
CA PRO A 767 9.85 -2.69 34.75
C PRO A 767 9.78 -1.16 34.69
N LEU A 768 9.63 -0.58 33.49
CA LEU A 768 9.47 0.86 33.33
C LEU A 768 8.19 1.38 33.98
N LEU A 769 7.05 0.74 33.71
CA LEU A 769 5.76 1.12 34.28
C LEU A 769 5.73 0.96 35.81
N PHE A 770 6.35 -0.10 36.33
CA PHE A 770 6.55 -0.27 37.77
C PHE A 770 7.28 0.93 38.36
N LEU A 771 8.46 1.28 37.83
CA LEU A 771 9.28 2.39 38.35
C LEU A 771 8.67 3.78 38.10
N ALA A 772 7.89 3.94 37.03
CA ALA A 772 7.25 5.20 36.66
C ALA A 772 5.98 5.50 37.49
N SER A 773 5.35 4.50 38.11
CA SER A 773 4.06 4.63 38.82
C SER A 773 4.19 4.47 40.33
N ASP A 774 3.09 4.69 41.06
CA ASP A 774 2.99 4.50 42.52
C ASP A 774 3.19 3.05 42.97
N ALA A 775 3.18 2.09 42.04
CA ALA A 775 3.56 0.70 42.32
C ALA A 775 4.96 0.60 42.93
N SER A 776 5.84 1.57 42.66
CA SER A 776 7.19 1.69 43.21
C SER A 776 7.34 2.86 44.19
N SER A 777 6.26 3.31 44.83
CA SER A 777 6.25 4.45 45.77
C SER A 777 7.28 4.36 46.91
N TYR A 778 7.70 3.15 47.29
CA TYR A 778 8.74 2.90 48.29
C TYR A 778 10.08 2.42 47.69
N VAL A 779 10.32 2.63 46.39
CA VAL A 779 11.54 2.23 45.68
C VAL A 779 12.21 3.46 45.07
N THR A 780 13.40 3.79 45.57
CA THR A 780 14.28 4.84 45.05
C THR A 780 15.75 4.42 45.16
N GLY A 781 16.59 4.80 44.21
CA GLY A 781 18.02 4.47 44.15
C GLY A 781 18.34 3.07 43.65
N ILE A 782 17.34 2.27 43.24
CA ILE A 782 17.59 0.91 42.76
C ILE A 782 18.19 0.94 41.36
N ASN A 783 19.16 0.05 41.12
CA ASN A 783 19.44 -0.43 39.77
C ASN A 783 18.69 -1.74 39.56
N LEU A 784 17.62 -1.72 38.79
CA LEU A 784 16.80 -2.89 38.50
C LEU A 784 17.39 -3.64 37.29
N PRO A 785 18.04 -4.80 37.49
CA PRO A 785 18.49 -5.62 36.38
C PRO A 785 17.28 -6.21 35.65
N VAL A 786 17.25 -6.04 34.33
CA VAL A 786 16.33 -6.73 33.43
C VAL A 786 17.21 -7.41 32.41
N ASP A 787 17.89 -8.48 32.81
CA ASP A 787 19.03 -9.03 32.07
C ASP A 787 18.99 -10.56 31.91
N GLY A 788 17.84 -11.16 32.20
CA GLY A 788 17.68 -12.61 32.21
C GLY A 788 18.55 -13.31 33.26
N GLY A 789 19.03 -12.55 34.25
CA GLY A 789 19.92 -12.95 35.34
C GLY A 789 21.41 -12.97 34.95
N TRP A 790 21.79 -12.30 33.86
CA TRP A 790 23.19 -12.15 33.44
C TRP A 790 24.13 -11.74 34.58
N THR A 791 23.64 -10.88 35.48
CA THR A 791 24.38 -10.36 36.63
C THR A 791 24.11 -11.11 37.96
N ALA A 792 23.39 -12.23 37.93
CA ALA A 792 22.96 -12.95 39.13
C ALA A 792 24.02 -13.91 39.72
N TRP A 793 25.03 -14.29 38.94
CA TRP A 793 26.09 -15.22 39.34
C TRP A 793 27.46 -14.58 39.51
#